data_AF-A0A239GE02-F1
#
_entry.id   AF-A0A239GE02-F1
#
_cell.length_a   1.000
_cell.length_b   1.000
_cell.length_c   1.000
_cell.angle_alpha   90.00
_cell.angle_beta   90.00
_cell.angle_gamma   90.00
#
_symmetry.space_group_name_H-M   'P 1'
#
loop_
_entity.id
_entity.type
_entity.pdbx_description
1 polymer ?
#
loop_
_entity_poly.entity_id
_entity_poly.type
_entity_poly.pdbx_seq_one_letter_code
_entity_poly.pdbx_strand_id
1 'polypeptide(L)'
;MKKVVAKCMIMVLFCCSLMFNFSVQVFAGESDIPFKIYVDGLKNNNEPNVIISVNEPMRIFIFDEEANHKLTIYDHELSEKELLPGILLNHTYRITATTANGDFYTGLFSIYDKQGSDVVGALLDVNRVEQSMHTNDDTDYDRMVKSTKVYEMEKNDSFKTANKLFDSVIYGQIGTKSDKDFFQTMFYEEGDAIFVLQDIPAGKDFDIYVFDANKKQIASSCSTNSIETITIKEVTPNQWYYVQVIGYNGSFDKDNYYALSVKHQPKKTVEYGHSFETAKVATLLNEIPGEILFKGDSNFFKFTPPEDGIYSIYTKGTTDTYGYLYDQNKNQIAANDDKPNDLYGNFEIRNELKANTLYFIEVRHYGIGTGKFSLNIKKDEEEPIDTTFNNYDNPTEIVEGRELEISLPTIDSQYWLAFTPDTTGSCLITTTGDIDTYGVLFDDTKENIIMENDGVFGEKPFVLANTFIKEQTYYIKITGKEFKDTQNIFNAVIERLDMPNDPSFAEQWGLLNPLNGLDANVIPAWKYSRGDGFNIGVADTGADYNHPDLVKLDLSLAYNFTHSMKDVFPTNEKTSSASARAGHGTHVAGIIGAETNNGEGISGVALEANLVPLKVLGSRLTDSDVYTGSIAAFVNAIEYCKENNIRILNCSFGGYNPAVSEQEAMLNATDILFVIAAGNDGKDLSINPEYPACYYHDNSLVVAALNQYGELASFSNYGGPTDIAAAGEMVYSTFPNNQYTYSSGTSMATPYVTAISSLIWANNKGLTATDIKAIVTNKDNVTTLNSLNGKVLSGGSVNAFKAIVSDYSSVSSRRIASLPRDIFGRDVKATIKYYKDNAEIDEKTDKIIVKFEQNVNIDEFIRTLSQEHNFDQIEEVDYLKLINAYVYAFSSVDEADKAVDIFNAYTEVIYAEPNYVREVN
;
A
#
# COMPACT_ATOMS: atom_id res chain seq x y z
N MET A 1 -14.88 -13.67 73.78
CA MET A 1 -14.00 -13.61 74.98
C MET A 1 -12.67 -12.98 74.59
N LYS A 2 -11.94 -12.41 75.56
CA LYS A 2 -10.45 -12.38 75.71
C LYS A 2 -9.61 -12.59 74.42
N LYS A 3 -8.84 -11.58 73.98
CA LYS A 3 -7.38 -11.38 74.24
C LYS A 3 -6.43 -12.29 73.42
N VAL A 4 -5.18 -11.94 73.07
CA VAL A 4 -4.42 -10.67 72.86
C VAL A 4 -2.99 -11.04 72.37
N VAL A 5 -2.31 -10.18 71.59
CA VAL A 5 -0.83 -10.12 71.37
C VAL A 5 -0.10 -11.34 70.74
N ALA A 6 0.12 -11.26 69.42
CA ALA A 6 1.41 -11.06 68.68
C ALA A 6 2.70 -11.93 68.86
N LYS A 7 3.55 -11.80 67.81
CA LYS A 7 5.04 -11.84 67.68
C LYS A 7 5.77 -13.08 67.07
N CYS A 8 6.78 -12.74 66.24
CA CYS A 8 7.94 -13.55 65.78
C CYS A 8 7.64 -14.68 64.74
N MET A 9 8.52 -15.15 63.83
CA MET A 9 9.90 -14.83 63.35
C MET A 9 10.18 -15.72 62.08
N ILE A 10 11.18 -15.60 61.18
CA ILE A 10 12.27 -14.63 60.81
C ILE A 10 12.90 -15.05 59.44
N MET A 11 13.80 -14.24 58.84
CA MET A 11 14.68 -14.50 57.65
C MET A 11 13.98 -14.56 56.27
N VAL A 12 14.47 -13.99 55.15
CA VAL A 12 15.76 -13.36 54.71
C VAL A 12 16.91 -14.32 54.34
N LEU A 13 17.22 -14.50 53.03
CA LEU A 13 18.52 -14.18 52.38
C LEU A 13 18.61 -14.56 50.86
N PHE A 14 19.10 -13.62 50.04
CA PHE A 14 20.02 -13.74 48.87
C PHE A 14 19.63 -14.36 47.48
N CYS A 15 20.00 -13.59 46.42
CA CYS A 15 20.43 -13.93 45.05
C CYS A 15 19.57 -14.86 44.15
N CYS A 16 19.27 -14.54 42.88
CA CYS A 16 19.94 -13.66 41.91
C CYS A 16 18.97 -12.70 41.17
N SER A 17 19.53 -11.71 40.46
CA SER A 17 18.80 -10.63 39.79
C SER A 17 18.41 -10.92 38.34
N LEU A 18 17.15 -10.65 37.99
CA LEU A 18 16.76 -10.07 36.70
C LEU A 18 15.52 -9.19 36.93
N MET A 19 15.63 -7.92 36.51
CA MET A 19 14.70 -6.79 36.65
C MET A 19 13.22 -7.09 36.97
N PHE A 20 12.80 -6.93 38.23
CA PHE A 20 11.52 -6.31 38.65
C PHE A 20 11.60 -5.95 40.15
N ASN A 21 11.22 -4.73 40.54
CA ASN A 21 11.30 -4.24 41.93
C ASN A 21 9.94 -3.67 42.37
N PHE A 22 9.16 -4.46 43.12
CA PHE A 22 7.89 -4.03 43.72
C PHE A 22 7.76 -4.53 45.16
N SER A 23 7.07 -3.78 46.01
CA SER A 23 6.70 -4.22 47.37
C SER A 23 5.43 -3.50 47.83
N VAL A 24 4.61 -4.17 48.65
CA VAL A 24 3.28 -3.71 49.08
C VAL A 24 3.16 -3.75 50.60
N GLN A 25 2.44 -2.77 51.16
CA GLN A 25 1.98 -2.71 52.54
C GLN A 25 0.61 -2.03 52.56
N VAL A 26 -0.15 -2.21 53.65
CA VAL A 26 -1.53 -1.75 53.81
C VAL A 26 -1.65 -0.99 55.13
N PHE A 27 -2.25 0.21 55.10
CA PHE A 27 -2.80 0.84 56.29
C PHE A 27 -4.30 0.53 56.38
N ALA A 28 -4.73 0.05 57.54
CA ALA A 28 -6.15 -0.12 57.84
C ALA A 28 -6.68 1.16 58.49
N GLY A 29 -7.60 1.85 57.80
CA GLY A 29 -8.51 2.79 58.44
C GLY A 29 -9.70 2.05 59.06
N GLU A 30 -10.19 2.52 60.20
CA GLU A 30 -11.42 2.01 60.82
C GLU A 30 -12.65 2.76 60.29
N SER A 31 -13.39 2.14 59.37
CA SER A 31 -14.76 2.51 59.03
C SER A 31 -15.51 1.30 58.45
N ASP A 32 -16.81 1.19 58.72
CA ASP A 32 -17.67 0.08 58.29
C ASP A 32 -18.14 0.26 56.83
N ILE A 33 -17.18 0.35 55.90
CA ILE A 33 -17.46 0.43 54.46
C ILE A 33 -17.85 -0.98 53.95
N PRO A 34 -18.96 -1.14 53.17
CA PRO A 34 -19.45 -2.45 52.73
C PRO A 34 -18.56 -3.16 51.70
N PHE A 35 -17.54 -2.48 51.15
CA PHE A 35 -16.57 -3.04 50.21
C PHE A 35 -15.13 -2.57 50.48
N LYS A 36 -14.16 -3.34 49.98
CA LYS A 36 -12.72 -3.10 50.14
C LYS A 36 -11.97 -3.49 48.87
N ILE A 37 -10.97 -2.69 48.48
CA ILE A 37 -10.14 -2.92 47.30
C ILE A 37 -8.75 -3.39 47.73
N TYR A 38 -8.21 -4.39 47.04
CA TYR A 38 -6.89 -4.98 47.23
C TYR A 38 -6.14 -5.00 45.89
N VAL A 39 -4.80 -5.04 45.93
CA VAL A 39 -3.95 -5.15 44.73
C VAL A 39 -2.94 -6.27 44.95
N ASP A 40 -2.89 -7.23 44.02
CA ASP A 40 -2.10 -8.48 44.12
C ASP A 40 -1.18 -8.68 42.91
N GLY A 41 -0.08 -7.92 42.90
CA GLY A 41 0.97 -7.99 41.89
C GLY A 41 0.59 -7.44 40.51
N LEU A 42 1.57 -7.41 39.61
CA LEU A 42 1.40 -7.06 38.19
C LEU A 42 1.45 -8.31 37.32
N LYS A 43 0.78 -8.25 36.16
CA LYS A 43 1.04 -9.16 35.03
C LYS A 43 2.16 -8.60 34.14
N ASN A 44 2.66 -9.43 33.22
CA ASN A 44 3.40 -8.93 32.06
C ASN A 44 2.56 -7.83 31.37
N ASN A 45 3.22 -6.76 30.92
CA ASN A 45 2.61 -5.50 30.44
C ASN A 45 2.14 -4.51 31.53
N ASN A 46 2.60 -4.66 32.78
CA ASN A 46 2.42 -3.69 33.89
C ASN A 46 0.98 -3.47 34.40
N GLU A 47 -0.01 -4.28 34.02
CA GLU A 47 -1.36 -4.21 34.61
C GLU A 47 -1.41 -4.84 36.02
N PRO A 48 -1.90 -4.13 37.05
CA PRO A 48 -2.15 -4.68 38.38
C PRO A 48 -3.38 -5.60 38.44
N ASN A 49 -3.27 -6.74 39.14
CA ASN A 49 -4.47 -7.49 39.51
C ASN A 49 -5.16 -6.78 40.68
N VAL A 50 -6.25 -6.07 40.41
CA VAL A 50 -7.05 -5.41 41.44
C VAL A 50 -8.20 -6.33 41.84
N ILE A 51 -8.40 -6.56 43.15
CA ILE A 51 -9.44 -7.45 43.68
C ILE A 51 -10.39 -6.64 44.56
N ILE A 52 -11.66 -6.61 44.22
CA ILE A 52 -12.71 -6.08 45.10
C ILE A 52 -13.21 -7.21 45.99
N SER A 53 -13.35 -6.94 47.28
CA SER A 53 -14.09 -7.77 48.24
C SER A 53 -15.30 -7.00 48.73
N VAL A 54 -16.45 -7.64 48.78
CA VAL A 54 -17.68 -7.08 49.35
C VAL A 54 -18.07 -7.84 50.61
N ASN A 55 -18.72 -7.14 51.56
CA ASN A 55 -19.25 -7.73 52.79
C ASN A 55 -20.73 -8.15 52.65
N GLU A 56 -21.43 -7.59 51.67
CA GLU A 56 -22.83 -7.87 51.32
C GLU A 56 -23.08 -7.66 49.81
N PRO A 57 -24.20 -8.16 49.24
CA PRO A 57 -24.48 -8.05 47.81
C PRO A 57 -24.68 -6.62 47.30
N MET A 58 -23.95 -6.24 46.23
CA MET A 58 -24.02 -4.92 45.60
C MET A 58 -23.72 -4.98 44.09
N ARG A 59 -24.29 -4.06 43.30
CA ARG A 59 -23.78 -3.73 41.94
C ARG A 59 -22.66 -2.69 42.03
N ILE A 60 -21.70 -2.74 41.11
CA ILE A 60 -20.53 -1.87 41.10
C ILE A 60 -20.20 -1.39 39.67
N PHE A 61 -20.17 -0.07 39.50
CA PHE A 61 -19.69 0.61 38.30
C PHE A 61 -18.36 1.30 38.56
N ILE A 62 -17.43 1.20 37.60
CA ILE A 62 -16.13 1.85 37.63
C ILE A 62 -15.99 2.76 36.40
N PHE A 63 -15.35 3.90 36.58
CA PHE A 63 -15.05 4.86 35.52
C PHE A 63 -13.57 5.23 35.60
N ASP A 64 -12.87 5.18 34.46
CA ASP A 64 -11.53 5.73 34.33
C ASP A 64 -11.67 7.25 34.11
N GLU A 65 -11.25 8.06 35.09
CA GLU A 65 -11.41 9.51 35.05
C GLU A 65 -10.47 10.16 34.03
N GLU A 66 -9.37 9.50 33.68
CA GLU A 66 -8.30 10.02 32.84
C GLU A 66 -8.45 9.57 31.38
N ALA A 67 -8.92 8.33 31.16
CA ALA A 67 -9.37 7.85 29.84
C ALA A 67 -10.83 8.23 29.50
N ASN A 68 -11.56 8.85 30.45
CA ASN A 68 -12.97 9.24 30.34
C ASN A 68 -13.90 8.08 29.88
N HIS A 69 -13.62 6.87 30.35
CA HIS A 69 -14.18 5.61 29.83
C HIS A 69 -14.91 4.82 30.92
N LYS A 70 -16.20 4.51 30.70
CA LYS A 70 -17.03 3.69 31.59
C LYS A 70 -16.66 2.20 31.49
N LEU A 71 -15.63 1.79 32.24
CA LEU A 71 -15.30 0.40 32.54
C LEU A 71 -16.47 -0.29 33.29
N THR A 72 -17.49 -0.69 32.54
CA THR A 72 -18.71 -1.33 33.04
C THR A 72 -18.46 -2.81 33.25
N ILE A 73 -18.00 -3.19 34.45
CA ILE A 73 -17.56 -4.58 34.71
C ILE A 73 -18.68 -5.44 35.33
N TYR A 74 -19.56 -4.92 36.20
CA TYR A 74 -20.59 -5.72 36.89
C TYR A 74 -21.98 -5.05 37.03
N ASP A 75 -22.91 -5.37 36.11
CA ASP A 75 -24.34 -5.04 36.25
C ASP A 75 -25.16 -6.13 37.00
N HIS A 76 -24.49 -6.92 37.84
CA HIS A 76 -25.13 -7.90 38.71
C HIS A 76 -24.47 -7.88 40.10
N GLU A 77 -25.13 -8.46 41.10
CA GLU A 77 -24.65 -8.39 42.48
C GLU A 77 -23.44 -9.30 42.73
N LEU A 78 -22.34 -8.67 43.13
CA LEU A 78 -21.12 -9.32 43.62
C LEU A 78 -21.34 -9.80 45.06
N SER A 79 -20.74 -10.93 45.48
CA SER A 79 -21.05 -11.54 46.80
C SER A 79 -19.88 -11.98 47.68
N GLU A 80 -18.66 -12.16 47.15
CA GLU A 80 -17.46 -12.44 47.98
C GLU A 80 -16.23 -11.65 47.52
N LYS A 81 -15.54 -12.11 46.46
CA LYS A 81 -14.36 -11.47 45.86
C LYS A 81 -14.29 -11.70 44.35
N GLU A 82 -13.93 -10.65 43.62
CA GLU A 82 -13.79 -10.65 42.15
C GLU A 82 -12.62 -9.78 41.69
N LEU A 83 -12.10 -10.04 40.49
CA LEU A 83 -10.80 -9.51 40.00
C LEU A 83 -10.99 -8.66 38.73
N LEU A 84 -10.55 -7.39 38.79
CA LEU A 84 -10.72 -6.40 37.72
C LEU A 84 -9.63 -6.55 36.64
N PRO A 85 -10.00 -6.77 35.36
CA PRO A 85 -9.11 -6.60 34.22
C PRO A 85 -9.06 -5.14 33.74
N GLY A 86 -7.99 -4.74 33.04
CA GLY A 86 -7.93 -3.46 32.33
C GLY A 86 -7.80 -2.20 33.19
N ILE A 87 -7.36 -2.33 34.44
CA ILE A 87 -6.96 -1.19 35.28
C ILE A 87 -5.51 -0.81 34.96
N LEU A 88 -5.23 0.47 34.75
CA LEU A 88 -3.91 1.00 34.41
C LEU A 88 -3.18 1.59 35.63
N LEU A 89 -1.86 1.70 35.53
CA LEU A 89 -1.03 2.36 36.55
C LEU A 89 -1.00 3.88 36.37
N ASN A 90 -0.89 4.57 37.49
CA ASN A 90 -0.97 6.02 37.71
C ASN A 90 -2.35 6.67 37.46
N HIS A 91 -3.29 5.94 36.85
CA HIS A 91 -4.66 6.40 36.62
C HIS A 91 -5.50 6.47 37.91
N THR A 92 -6.50 7.36 37.87
CA THR A 92 -7.52 7.59 38.89
C THR A 92 -8.88 7.06 38.44
N TYR A 93 -9.50 6.27 39.31
CA TYR A 93 -10.75 5.56 39.05
C TYR A 93 -11.83 5.99 40.04
N ARG A 94 -13.01 6.33 39.51
CA ARG A 94 -14.21 6.51 40.31
C ARG A 94 -14.94 5.18 40.43
N ILE A 95 -15.18 4.75 41.66
CA ILE A 95 -15.99 3.58 41.98
C ILE A 95 -17.31 4.02 42.60
N THR A 96 -18.38 3.43 42.11
CA THR A 96 -19.77 3.75 42.45
C THR A 96 -20.52 2.45 42.68
N ALA A 97 -21.12 2.30 43.86
CA ALA A 97 -21.71 1.04 44.32
C ALA A 97 -23.07 1.25 44.98
N THR A 98 -23.99 0.32 44.72
CA THR A 98 -25.36 0.36 45.24
C THR A 98 -25.70 -0.98 45.90
N THR A 99 -26.17 -0.95 47.14
CA THR A 99 -26.65 -2.15 47.84
C THR A 99 -28.04 -2.58 47.36
N ALA A 100 -28.42 -3.83 47.61
CA ALA A 100 -29.79 -4.31 47.38
C ALA A 100 -30.88 -3.48 48.11
N ASN A 101 -30.50 -2.76 49.18
CA ASN A 101 -31.40 -1.88 49.95
C ASN A 101 -31.48 -0.44 49.39
N GLY A 102 -30.69 -0.10 48.37
CA GLY A 102 -30.69 1.23 47.74
C GLY A 102 -29.77 2.27 48.41
N ASP A 103 -28.89 1.86 49.34
CA ASP A 103 -27.82 2.75 49.81
C ASP A 103 -26.77 2.93 48.69
N PHE A 104 -26.39 4.18 48.42
CA PHE A 104 -25.46 4.57 47.36
C PHE A 104 -24.12 5.07 47.93
N TYR A 105 -23.04 4.55 47.38
CA TYR A 105 -21.67 4.86 47.78
C TYR A 105 -20.85 5.29 46.56
N THR A 106 -20.04 6.34 46.74
CA THR A 106 -19.09 6.80 45.71
C THR A 106 -17.73 7.10 46.35
N GLY A 107 -16.67 6.80 45.63
CA GLY A 107 -15.30 7.08 46.05
C GLY A 107 -14.33 7.08 44.88
N LEU A 108 -13.12 7.60 45.12
CA LEU A 108 -12.02 7.60 44.17
C LEU A 108 -10.87 6.72 44.68
N PHE A 109 -10.22 5.98 43.80
CA PHE A 109 -8.97 5.29 44.07
C PHE A 109 -7.99 5.42 42.90
N SER A 110 -6.69 5.43 43.18
CA SER A 110 -5.63 5.49 42.17
C SER A 110 -4.52 4.49 42.53
N ILE A 111 -3.84 3.92 41.54
CA ILE A 111 -2.78 2.91 41.76
C ILE A 111 -1.50 3.34 41.06
N TYR A 112 -0.51 3.81 41.80
CA TYR A 112 0.72 4.38 41.24
C TYR A 112 1.88 3.38 41.15
N ASP A 113 2.68 3.47 40.09
CA ASP A 113 4.04 2.87 40.07
C ASP A 113 5.01 3.74 40.88
N LYS A 114 6.05 3.16 41.47
CA LYS A 114 7.05 3.91 42.23
C LYS A 114 8.41 3.22 42.33
N GLN A 115 9.39 3.77 41.60
CA GLN A 115 10.80 3.56 41.93
C GLN A 115 11.19 4.41 43.16
N GLY A 116 11.79 3.77 44.17
CA GLY A 116 12.43 4.46 45.30
C GLY A 116 11.65 4.44 46.63
N SER A 117 11.92 3.40 47.43
CA SER A 117 11.64 3.27 48.87
C SER A 117 10.19 3.43 49.37
N ASP A 118 9.74 2.35 50.01
CA ASP A 118 8.93 2.31 51.23
C ASP A 118 7.47 2.86 51.21
N VAL A 119 6.67 2.26 50.33
CA VAL A 119 5.33 1.67 50.55
C VAL A 119 4.09 2.44 51.09
N VAL A 120 2.93 1.84 50.75
CA VAL A 120 1.53 2.01 51.20
C VAL A 120 0.64 2.95 50.38
N GLY A 121 -0.47 2.38 49.89
CA GLY A 121 -1.78 3.04 49.90
C GLY A 121 -2.44 3.25 48.55
N ALA A 122 -3.52 2.52 48.27
CA ALA A 122 -4.61 3.09 47.49
C ALA A 122 -5.38 4.05 48.44
N LEU A 123 -5.61 5.29 48.00
CA LEU A 123 -6.58 6.15 48.68
C LEU A 123 -7.99 5.58 48.41
N LEU A 124 -8.87 5.62 49.40
CA LEU A 124 -10.28 5.28 49.23
C LEU A 124 -11.14 6.14 50.18
N ASP A 125 -11.28 7.42 49.84
CA ASP A 125 -12.28 8.29 50.45
C ASP A 125 -13.66 7.92 49.87
N VAL A 126 -14.43 7.11 50.60
CA VAL A 126 -15.83 6.79 50.26
C VAL A 126 -16.75 7.74 51.01
N ASN A 127 -17.32 8.70 50.28
CA ASN A 127 -18.32 9.60 50.84
C ASN A 127 -19.71 8.96 50.73
N ARG A 128 -20.38 8.71 51.87
CA ARG A 128 -21.78 8.26 51.88
C ARG A 128 -22.69 9.41 51.46
N VAL A 129 -23.53 9.20 50.46
CA VAL A 129 -24.50 10.20 49.97
C VAL A 129 -25.87 9.88 50.53
N GLU A 130 -26.34 10.64 51.53
CA GLU A 130 -27.68 10.44 52.10
C GLU A 130 -28.77 11.18 51.30
N GLN A 131 -29.41 10.50 50.35
CA GLN A 131 -30.83 10.10 50.52
C GLN A 131 -31.40 9.29 49.34
N SER A 132 -32.51 8.62 49.62
CA SER A 132 -33.13 7.57 48.81
C SER A 132 -33.99 8.04 47.63
N MET A 133 -33.78 7.45 46.45
CA MET A 133 -34.86 7.08 45.52
C MET A 133 -34.54 5.73 44.86
N HIS A 134 -35.50 4.80 44.81
CA HIS A 134 -35.36 3.55 44.07
C HIS A 134 -35.92 3.70 42.65
N THR A 135 -35.06 3.62 41.64
CA THR A 135 -35.43 3.42 40.23
C THR A 135 -34.44 2.44 39.57
N ASN A 136 -34.92 1.64 38.62
CA ASN A 136 -34.16 0.53 38.00
C ASN A 136 -33.84 0.82 36.53
N ASP A 137 -33.42 2.04 36.20
CA ASP A 137 -33.29 2.50 34.81
C ASP A 137 -31.96 3.23 34.57
N ASP A 138 -31.16 2.74 33.61
CA ASP A 138 -29.76 3.13 33.39
C ASP A 138 -29.63 4.58 32.85
N THR A 139 -30.73 5.15 32.35
CA THR A 139 -30.77 6.47 31.69
C THR A 139 -30.78 7.67 32.64
N ASP A 140 -31.11 7.49 33.93
CA ASP A 140 -30.99 8.56 34.95
C ASP A 140 -29.62 8.60 35.65
N TYR A 141 -28.80 7.55 35.49
CA TYR A 141 -27.45 7.45 36.09
C TYR A 141 -26.59 8.68 35.74
N ASP A 142 -26.54 9.01 34.46
CA ASP A 142 -25.74 10.10 33.91
C ASP A 142 -26.29 11.51 34.26
N ARG A 143 -27.55 11.59 34.71
CA ARG A 143 -28.16 12.82 35.24
C ARG A 143 -27.88 13.00 36.73
N MET A 144 -27.94 11.93 37.53
CA MET A 144 -27.63 11.97 38.95
C MET A 144 -26.18 12.42 39.20
N VAL A 145 -25.21 11.86 38.48
CA VAL A 145 -23.78 12.20 38.62
C VAL A 145 -23.50 13.69 38.35
N LYS A 146 -24.30 14.35 37.51
CA LYS A 146 -24.11 15.75 37.08
C LYS A 146 -24.75 16.82 37.97
N SER A 147 -25.33 16.46 39.13
CA SER A 147 -26.07 17.43 39.98
C SER A 147 -25.85 17.36 41.50
N THR A 148 -25.02 16.44 42.01
CA THR A 148 -24.78 16.29 43.46
C THR A 148 -23.90 17.43 44.01
N LYS A 149 -24.41 18.17 45.01
CA LYS A 149 -23.63 19.19 45.73
C LYS A 149 -22.65 18.55 46.71
N VAL A 150 -21.39 18.99 46.67
CA VAL A 150 -20.37 18.60 47.66
C VAL A 150 -20.37 19.64 48.78
N TYR A 151 -20.70 19.21 50.00
CA TYR A 151 -20.65 20.03 51.20
C TYR A 151 -19.38 19.73 52.00
N GLU A 152 -18.72 20.77 52.49
CA GLU A 152 -17.60 20.61 53.43
C GLU A 152 -18.12 20.29 54.84
N MET A 153 -17.54 19.27 55.48
CA MET A 153 -17.99 18.77 56.79
C MET A 153 -16.87 18.59 57.83
N GLU A 154 -15.64 19.05 57.56
CA GLU A 154 -14.51 18.96 58.49
C GLU A 154 -13.73 20.29 58.66
N LYS A 155 -12.94 20.36 59.74
CA LYS A 155 -12.20 21.55 60.18
C LYS A 155 -10.94 21.83 59.35
N ASN A 156 -11.14 22.53 58.24
CA ASN A 156 -10.09 23.00 57.36
C ASN A 156 -9.36 24.29 57.85
N ASP A 157 -9.43 24.61 59.15
CA ASP A 157 -8.92 25.80 59.87
C ASP A 157 -7.43 26.20 59.61
N SER A 158 -6.66 25.45 58.81
CA SER A 158 -5.23 25.67 58.58
C SER A 158 -4.70 25.12 57.26
N PHE A 159 -3.58 25.66 56.77
CA PHE A 159 -2.75 25.05 55.70
C PHE A 159 -2.27 23.61 55.94
N LYS A 160 -2.53 23.00 57.11
CA LYS A 160 -2.23 21.59 57.39
C LYS A 160 -3.48 20.71 57.23
N THR A 161 -4.67 21.29 57.41
CA THR A 161 -5.98 20.62 57.32
C THR A 161 -6.76 21.05 56.08
N ALA A 162 -6.10 21.67 55.11
CA ALA A 162 -6.74 22.22 53.92
C ALA A 162 -7.41 21.13 53.06
N ASN A 163 -8.69 21.27 52.75
CA ASN A 163 -9.45 20.28 51.99
C ASN A 163 -9.19 20.40 50.48
N LYS A 164 -9.30 19.28 49.75
CA LYS A 164 -8.94 19.25 48.32
C LYS A 164 -10.06 19.82 47.45
N LEU A 165 -9.72 20.77 46.58
CA LEU A 165 -10.64 21.43 45.64
C LEU A 165 -10.36 20.92 44.21
N PHE A 166 -11.26 20.10 43.67
CA PHE A 166 -11.11 19.38 42.40
C PHE A 166 -12.23 19.74 41.42
N ASP A 167 -12.02 20.77 40.58
CA ASP A 167 -12.86 21.19 39.42
C ASP A 167 -14.39 21.10 39.59
N SER A 168 -14.86 21.33 40.82
CA SER A 168 -16.24 21.19 41.28
C SER A 168 -16.57 22.27 42.30
N VAL A 169 -17.86 22.48 42.54
CA VAL A 169 -18.34 23.51 43.48
C VAL A 169 -18.46 22.90 44.88
N ILE A 170 -17.59 23.33 45.79
CA ILE A 170 -17.65 22.98 47.21
C ILE A 170 -18.45 24.06 47.95
N TYR A 171 -19.40 23.62 48.77
CA TYR A 171 -20.18 24.49 49.65
C TYR A 171 -19.60 24.49 51.06
N GLY A 172 -19.00 25.62 51.48
CA GLY A 172 -18.30 25.82 52.76
C GLY A 172 -18.97 26.87 53.66
N GLN A 173 -18.49 27.05 54.90
CA GLN A 173 -19.15 27.89 55.89
C GLN A 173 -18.19 28.51 56.94
N ILE A 174 -18.03 29.84 56.87
CA ILE A 174 -17.41 30.65 57.92
C ILE A 174 -18.36 30.74 59.12
N GLY A 175 -18.37 29.72 59.98
CA GLY A 175 -19.33 29.56 61.09
C GLY A 175 -19.11 30.49 62.30
N THR A 176 -17.90 31.05 62.47
CA THR A 176 -17.53 31.93 63.58
C THR A 176 -16.61 33.07 63.14
N LYS A 177 -16.53 34.12 63.96
CA LYS A 177 -15.60 35.26 63.73
C LYS A 177 -14.11 34.86 63.67
N SER A 178 -13.77 33.64 64.07
CA SER A 178 -12.41 33.07 64.04
C SER A 178 -12.21 32.02 62.94
N ASP A 179 -13.25 31.60 62.23
CA ASP A 179 -13.11 30.60 61.15
C ASP A 179 -12.37 31.16 59.93
N LYS A 180 -11.65 30.25 59.29
CA LYS A 180 -10.71 30.51 58.21
C LYS A 180 -10.58 29.22 57.40
N ASP A 181 -11.36 29.13 56.34
CA ASP A 181 -11.54 27.89 55.61
C ASP A 181 -10.39 27.76 54.59
N PHE A 182 -9.54 26.74 54.70
CA PHE A 182 -8.44 26.52 53.76
C PHE A 182 -8.73 25.37 52.80
N PHE A 183 -8.42 25.59 51.52
CA PHE A 183 -8.46 24.57 50.49
C PHE A 183 -7.09 24.41 49.84
N GLN A 184 -6.85 23.27 49.21
CA GLN A 184 -5.66 23.02 48.41
C GLN A 184 -6.06 22.39 47.08
N THR A 185 -5.35 22.76 46.02
CA THR A 185 -5.50 22.16 44.70
C THR A 185 -4.14 22.05 44.02
N MET A 186 -4.02 21.18 43.04
CA MET A 186 -2.81 20.95 42.27
C MET A 186 -3.20 20.78 40.81
N PHE A 187 -2.54 21.54 39.95
CA PHE A 187 -2.76 21.49 38.51
C PHE A 187 -1.69 20.61 37.89
N TYR A 188 -2.10 19.62 37.09
CA TYR A 188 -1.16 18.66 36.48
C TYR A 188 -0.47 19.22 35.22
N GLU A 189 -1.04 20.29 34.66
CA GLU A 189 -0.55 21.04 33.51
C GLU A 189 -0.30 22.50 33.91
N GLU A 190 0.39 23.26 33.07
CA GLU A 190 0.54 24.71 33.23
C GLU A 190 -0.79 25.38 32.81
N GLY A 191 -1.15 26.55 33.35
CA GLY A 191 -2.43 27.18 32.99
C GLY A 191 -2.79 28.46 33.73
N ASP A 192 -3.94 29.04 33.43
CA ASP A 192 -4.56 30.07 34.26
C ASP A 192 -5.56 29.39 35.21
N ALA A 193 -5.41 29.61 36.51
CA ALA A 193 -6.35 29.09 37.51
C ALA A 193 -7.29 30.22 37.97
N ILE A 194 -8.59 30.04 37.77
CA ILE A 194 -9.61 31.01 38.19
C ILE A 194 -10.35 30.44 39.40
N PHE A 195 -10.11 31.04 40.57
CA PHE A 195 -10.85 30.75 41.79
C PHE A 195 -12.04 31.71 41.90
N VAL A 196 -13.24 31.18 42.09
CA VAL A 196 -14.47 31.96 42.24
C VAL A 196 -15.15 31.55 43.55
N LEU A 197 -15.23 32.50 44.47
CA LEU A 197 -16.07 32.46 45.67
C LEU A 197 -17.38 33.19 45.34
N GLN A 198 -18.50 32.50 45.39
CA GLN A 198 -19.83 33.02 45.07
C GLN A 198 -20.87 32.55 46.09
N ASP A 199 -22.14 32.87 45.87
CA ASP A 199 -23.25 32.57 46.79
C ASP A 199 -23.01 33.10 48.23
N ILE A 200 -22.19 34.16 48.39
CA ILE A 200 -21.87 34.76 49.69
C ILE A 200 -23.18 35.22 50.36
N PRO A 201 -23.48 34.81 51.62
CA PRO A 201 -24.77 35.09 52.23
C PRO A 201 -25.09 36.59 52.33
N ALA A 202 -26.35 36.95 52.12
CA ALA A 202 -26.76 38.34 51.93
C ALA A 202 -26.39 39.24 53.14
N GLY A 203 -25.61 40.30 52.89
CA GLY A 203 -25.12 41.20 53.93
C GLY A 203 -23.89 40.67 54.70
N LYS A 204 -23.25 39.59 54.24
CA LYS A 204 -21.90 39.20 54.62
C LYS A 204 -20.88 39.76 53.63
N ASP A 205 -19.62 39.55 53.96
CA ASP A 205 -18.46 40.15 53.34
C ASP A 205 -17.31 39.16 53.62
N PHE A 206 -16.97 38.33 52.63
CA PHE A 206 -16.03 37.20 52.77
C PHE A 206 -14.88 37.39 51.77
N ASP A 207 -13.67 37.62 52.29
CA ASP A 207 -12.44 37.74 51.51
C ASP A 207 -11.95 36.37 51.04
N ILE A 208 -11.29 36.33 49.88
CA ILE A 208 -10.55 35.16 49.37
C ILE A 208 -9.07 35.49 49.16
N TYR A 209 -8.19 34.58 49.55
CA TYR A 209 -6.73 34.69 49.44
C TYR A 209 -6.16 33.42 48.78
N VAL A 210 -5.10 33.57 47.98
CA VAL A 210 -4.40 32.43 47.35
C VAL A 210 -2.90 32.49 47.67
N PHE A 211 -2.32 31.34 47.96
CA PHE A 211 -0.94 31.14 48.41
C PHE A 211 -0.24 30.08 47.56
N ASP A 212 1.07 30.22 47.41
CA ASP A 212 1.93 29.23 46.76
C ASP A 212 2.23 28.01 47.66
N ALA A 213 2.96 27.02 47.14
CA ALA A 213 3.40 25.84 47.89
C ALA A 213 4.26 26.17 49.13
N ASN A 214 4.90 27.34 49.16
CA ASN A 214 5.66 27.85 50.30
C ASN A 214 4.78 28.60 51.32
N LYS A 215 3.46 28.66 51.08
CA LYS A 215 2.45 29.33 51.92
C LYS A 215 2.65 30.85 51.98
N LYS A 216 3.30 31.41 50.97
CA LYS A 216 3.38 32.86 50.74
C LYS A 216 2.15 33.29 49.93
N GLN A 217 1.49 34.37 50.37
CA GLN A 217 0.36 34.93 49.64
C GLN A 217 0.82 35.44 48.27
N ILE A 218 0.11 35.04 47.21
CA ILE A 218 0.37 35.45 45.82
C ILE A 218 -0.78 36.27 45.23
N ALA A 219 -2.01 36.10 45.72
CA ALA A 219 -3.16 36.92 45.32
C ALA A 219 -4.21 37.04 46.44
N SER A 220 -5.14 37.97 46.28
CA SER A 220 -6.31 38.15 47.16
C SER A 220 -7.38 39.01 46.48
N SER A 221 -8.64 38.73 46.78
CA SER A 221 -9.80 39.56 46.45
C SER A 221 -10.57 39.87 47.73
N CYS A 222 -10.85 41.16 47.92
CA CYS A 222 -11.37 41.76 49.15
C CYS A 222 -12.36 42.87 48.80
N SER A 223 -13.42 42.52 48.06
CA SER A 223 -14.47 43.44 47.61
C SER A 223 -15.80 43.17 48.33
N THR A 224 -16.64 44.19 48.44
CA THR A 224 -17.91 44.10 49.17
C THR A 224 -19.05 43.54 48.29
N ASN A 225 -18.73 42.61 47.38
CA ASN A 225 -19.69 42.01 46.44
C ASN A 225 -20.09 40.60 46.90
N SER A 226 -21.16 40.06 46.30
CA SER A 226 -21.59 38.67 46.58
C SER A 226 -20.79 37.60 45.80
N ILE A 227 -19.77 38.02 45.04
CA ILE A 227 -18.87 37.17 44.25
C ILE A 227 -17.48 37.80 44.27
N GLU A 228 -16.49 37.03 44.73
CA GLU A 228 -15.07 37.36 44.68
C GLU A 228 -14.35 36.41 43.69
N THR A 229 -13.53 36.97 42.80
CA THR A 229 -12.77 36.21 41.80
C THR A 229 -11.28 36.50 41.91
N ILE A 230 -10.44 35.46 41.79
CA ILE A 230 -8.99 35.55 41.64
C ILE A 230 -8.57 34.74 40.42
N THR A 231 -7.77 35.34 39.54
CA THR A 231 -7.02 34.62 38.49
C THR A 231 -5.55 34.55 38.88
N ILE A 232 -5.01 33.34 39.00
CA ILE A 232 -3.55 33.10 39.01
C ILE A 232 -3.12 32.83 37.58
N LYS A 233 -2.18 33.65 37.09
CA LYS A 233 -1.52 33.46 35.79
C LYS A 233 -0.47 32.36 35.89
N GLU A 234 -0.41 31.48 34.89
CA GLU A 234 0.64 30.46 34.70
C GLU A 234 0.98 29.67 35.98
N VAL A 235 -0.02 28.93 36.49
CA VAL A 235 0.18 27.96 37.58
C VAL A 235 1.19 26.89 37.18
N THR A 236 2.07 26.52 38.10
CA THR A 236 3.15 25.57 37.86
C THR A 236 2.62 24.12 37.92
N PRO A 237 2.88 23.27 36.91
CA PRO A 237 2.50 21.87 36.93
C PRO A 237 2.99 21.15 38.18
N ASN A 238 2.15 20.28 38.74
CA ASN A 238 2.44 19.44 39.91
C ASN A 238 2.85 20.22 41.18
N GLN A 239 2.48 21.51 41.26
CA GLN A 239 2.66 22.34 42.45
C GLN A 239 1.33 22.56 43.18
N TRP A 240 1.34 22.39 44.50
CA TRP A 240 0.19 22.69 45.35
C TRP A 240 -0.01 24.20 45.52
N TYR A 241 -1.25 24.64 45.28
CA TYR A 241 -1.75 25.98 45.58
C TYR A 241 -2.77 25.88 46.70
N TYR A 242 -2.75 26.86 47.62
CA TYR A 242 -3.67 26.91 48.75
C TYR A 242 -4.60 28.12 48.61
N VAL A 243 -5.89 27.90 48.82
CA VAL A 243 -6.92 28.96 48.90
C VAL A 243 -7.28 29.14 50.36
N GLN A 244 -7.63 30.36 50.77
CA GLN A 244 -8.24 30.64 52.08
C GLN A 244 -9.46 31.54 51.88
N VAL A 245 -10.57 31.21 52.53
CA VAL A 245 -11.76 32.06 52.65
C VAL A 245 -11.88 32.52 54.11
N ILE A 246 -12.09 33.82 54.34
CA ILE A 246 -12.27 34.39 55.68
C ILE A 246 -13.33 35.49 55.67
N GLY A 247 -13.95 35.80 56.80
CA GLY A 247 -14.82 36.97 56.88
C GLY A 247 -14.06 38.29 57.00
N TYR A 248 -14.37 39.27 56.13
CA TYR A 248 -13.84 40.62 56.23
C TYR A 248 -14.27 41.26 57.56
N ASN A 249 -13.32 41.90 58.25
CA ASN A 249 -13.46 42.38 59.63
C ASN A 249 -14.01 41.31 60.62
N GLY A 250 -13.90 40.02 60.28
CA GLY A 250 -14.51 38.91 61.02
C GLY A 250 -16.04 38.85 60.92
N SER A 251 -16.59 39.05 59.73
CA SER A 251 -17.93 38.62 59.34
C SER A 251 -18.05 37.10 59.41
N PHE A 252 -19.25 36.54 59.65
CA PHE A 252 -19.46 35.09 59.69
C PHE A 252 -20.95 34.76 59.54
N ASP A 253 -21.28 33.55 59.08
CA ASP A 253 -22.64 33.00 59.05
C ASP A 253 -22.61 31.49 59.33
N LYS A 254 -23.40 31.05 60.31
CA LYS A 254 -23.44 29.66 60.80
C LYS A 254 -24.64 28.84 60.31
N ASP A 255 -25.49 29.46 59.48
CA ASP A 255 -26.75 28.86 59.01
C ASP A 255 -26.83 28.79 57.48
N ASN A 256 -25.91 29.45 56.78
CA ASN A 256 -25.83 29.53 55.32
C ASN A 256 -24.42 29.13 54.83
N TYR A 257 -24.30 28.77 53.57
CA TYR A 257 -23.04 28.36 52.93
C TYR A 257 -22.65 29.34 51.84
N TYR A 258 -21.34 29.52 51.62
CA TYR A 258 -20.82 30.07 50.37
C TYR A 258 -20.55 28.92 49.38
N ALA A 259 -20.30 29.26 48.12
CA ALA A 259 -19.85 28.32 47.09
C ALA A 259 -18.45 28.70 46.61
N LEU A 260 -17.46 27.82 46.80
CA LEU A 260 -16.12 27.97 46.24
C LEU A 260 -15.95 27.02 45.05
N SER A 261 -15.40 27.52 43.97
CA SER A 261 -14.97 26.72 42.82
C SER A 261 -13.58 27.15 42.36
N VAL A 262 -12.85 26.20 41.80
CA VAL A 262 -11.74 26.48 40.89
C VAL A 262 -12.19 26.10 39.48
N LYS A 263 -11.68 26.82 38.48
CA LYS A 263 -11.63 26.37 37.11
C LYS A 263 -10.18 26.41 36.67
N HIS A 264 -9.61 25.27 36.32
CA HIS A 264 -8.38 25.29 35.56
C HIS A 264 -8.67 25.68 34.11
N GLN A 265 -7.89 26.61 33.57
CA GLN A 265 -7.78 26.83 32.13
C GLN A 265 -6.37 26.42 31.73
N PRO A 266 -6.15 25.16 31.32
CA PRO A 266 -4.85 24.72 30.83
C PRO A 266 -4.25 25.71 29.82
N LYS A 267 -2.94 25.86 29.89
CA LYS A 267 -2.10 26.60 28.93
C LYS A 267 -2.04 25.76 27.66
N LYS A 268 -3.18 25.80 26.96
CA LYS A 268 -3.52 25.05 25.76
C LYS A 268 -2.28 24.77 24.91
N THR A 269 -1.95 23.49 24.77
CA THR A 269 -1.04 23.03 23.74
C THR A 269 -1.50 23.59 22.39
N VAL A 270 -0.56 23.94 21.52
CA VAL A 270 -0.83 24.72 20.29
C VAL A 270 -1.52 23.87 19.20
N GLU A 271 -2.15 22.78 19.59
CA GLU A 271 -2.55 21.68 18.72
C GLU A 271 -3.96 21.87 18.13
N TYR A 272 -4.88 22.54 18.83
CA TYR A 272 -6.26 22.73 18.37
C TYR A 272 -6.70 24.20 18.27
N GLY A 273 -6.13 25.10 19.10
CA GLY A 273 -6.38 26.54 19.06
C GLY A 273 -7.74 26.92 19.64
N HIS A 274 -7.81 27.97 20.48
CA HIS A 274 -9.02 28.18 21.32
C HIS A 274 -9.27 29.67 21.68
N SER A 275 -8.82 30.58 20.83
CA SER A 275 -9.15 32.02 20.78
C SER A 275 -8.65 32.56 19.44
N PHE A 276 -9.05 33.76 19.04
CA PHE A 276 -8.53 34.41 17.83
C PHE A 276 -7.00 34.52 17.81
N GLU A 277 -6.36 34.73 18.97
CA GLU A 277 -4.91 34.85 19.12
C GLU A 277 -4.20 33.49 19.03
N THR A 278 -4.81 32.45 19.61
CA THR A 278 -4.25 31.09 19.67
C THR A 278 -4.70 30.18 18.52
N ALA A 279 -5.50 30.69 17.59
CA ALA A 279 -6.18 29.91 16.57
C ALA A 279 -5.21 29.05 15.72
N LYS A 280 -5.52 27.76 15.53
CA LYS A 280 -4.71 26.82 14.74
C LYS A 280 -4.72 27.22 13.27
N VAL A 281 -3.57 27.16 12.58
CA VAL A 281 -3.56 27.43 11.13
C VAL A 281 -4.31 26.30 10.42
N ALA A 282 -5.37 26.66 9.72
CA ALA A 282 -6.06 25.78 8.79
C ALA A 282 -5.44 25.90 7.39
N THR A 283 -5.41 24.80 6.65
CA THR A 283 -4.90 24.71 5.28
C THR A 283 -5.95 24.12 4.36
N LEU A 284 -5.82 24.38 3.05
CA LEU A 284 -6.75 23.90 2.04
C LEU A 284 -6.69 22.38 1.89
N LEU A 285 -7.82 21.74 1.55
CA LEU A 285 -7.97 20.31 1.23
C LEU A 285 -7.62 19.30 2.35
N ASN A 286 -6.96 19.72 3.43
CA ASN A 286 -6.65 18.87 4.57
C ASN A 286 -7.86 18.68 5.50
N GLU A 287 -8.06 17.45 5.95
CA GLU A 287 -8.92 17.16 7.10
C GLU A 287 -8.18 17.53 8.40
N ILE A 288 -8.52 18.68 8.98
CA ILE A 288 -7.84 19.19 10.17
C ILE A 288 -8.55 18.60 11.40
N PRO A 289 -7.91 17.73 12.20
CA PRO A 289 -8.54 17.21 13.41
C PRO A 289 -8.79 18.33 14.42
N GLY A 290 -9.95 18.25 15.05
CA GLY A 290 -10.40 19.06 16.18
C GLY A 290 -11.18 18.21 17.18
N GLU A 291 -11.22 18.67 18.43
CA GLU A 291 -11.92 18.00 19.52
C GLU A 291 -12.51 19.03 20.47
N ILE A 292 -13.82 18.95 20.70
CA ILE A 292 -14.49 19.71 21.76
C ILE A 292 -14.22 18.98 23.07
N LEU A 293 -13.13 19.36 23.75
CA LEU A 293 -12.57 18.60 24.88
C LEU A 293 -13.43 18.68 26.15
N PHE A 294 -14.15 19.77 26.34
CA PHE A 294 -15.02 19.99 27.50
C PHE A 294 -16.27 20.78 27.11
N LYS A 295 -17.29 20.75 27.98
CA LYS A 295 -18.57 21.44 27.74
C LYS A 295 -18.35 22.96 27.63
N GLY A 296 -18.60 23.51 26.44
CA GLY A 296 -18.38 24.92 26.13
C GLY A 296 -16.94 25.26 25.75
N ASP A 297 -16.09 24.26 25.45
CA ASP A 297 -14.89 24.47 24.66
C ASP A 297 -15.27 24.98 23.26
N SER A 298 -14.30 25.60 22.59
CA SER A 298 -14.45 26.17 21.26
C SER A 298 -13.10 26.09 20.57
N ASN A 299 -13.04 25.29 19.50
CA ASN A 299 -11.83 25.15 18.69
C ASN A 299 -11.80 26.33 17.69
N PHE A 300 -10.81 27.20 17.83
CA PHE A 300 -10.56 28.32 16.93
C PHE A 300 -9.48 27.94 15.92
N PHE A 301 -9.84 28.05 14.65
CA PHE A 301 -8.93 27.94 13.52
C PHE A 301 -8.78 29.31 12.86
N LYS A 302 -7.64 29.56 12.24
CA LYS A 302 -7.41 30.74 11.41
C LYS A 302 -7.02 30.30 10.02
N PHE A 303 -7.68 30.90 9.04
CA PHE A 303 -7.46 30.63 7.63
C PHE A 303 -7.12 31.94 6.93
N THR A 304 -6.01 31.93 6.20
CA THR A 304 -5.68 33.00 5.27
C THR A 304 -5.91 32.42 3.88
N PRO A 305 -6.96 32.84 3.14
CA PRO A 305 -7.12 32.49 1.74
C PRO A 305 -5.84 32.85 0.97
N PRO A 306 -5.25 31.92 0.19
CA PRO A 306 -4.14 32.25 -0.70
C PRO A 306 -4.58 33.23 -1.79
N GLU A 307 -5.86 33.19 -2.16
CA GLU A 307 -6.49 33.89 -3.27
C GLU A 307 -7.81 34.52 -2.82
N ASP A 308 -8.37 35.41 -3.63
CA ASP A 308 -9.80 35.71 -3.56
C ASP A 308 -10.55 34.42 -3.93
N GLY A 309 -11.68 34.17 -3.27
CA GLY A 309 -12.43 32.93 -3.46
C GLY A 309 -13.75 32.90 -2.72
N ILE A 310 -14.73 32.18 -3.27
CA ILE A 310 -15.74 31.53 -2.44
C ILE A 310 -15.05 30.33 -1.75
N TYR A 311 -15.34 30.12 -0.47
CA TYR A 311 -14.84 28.98 0.29
C TYR A 311 -15.99 28.28 1.01
N SER A 312 -16.04 26.95 0.90
CA SER A 312 -16.85 26.08 1.74
C SER A 312 -16.03 25.59 2.93
N ILE A 313 -16.49 25.92 4.13
CA ILE A 313 -15.90 25.61 5.42
C ILE A 313 -16.90 24.73 6.16
N TYR A 314 -16.55 23.47 6.41
CA TYR A 314 -17.52 22.50 6.93
C TYR A 314 -16.85 21.44 7.82
N THR A 315 -17.65 20.71 8.59
CA THR A 315 -17.18 19.62 9.46
C THR A 315 -17.56 18.24 8.94
N LYS A 316 -16.83 17.23 9.39
CA LYS A 316 -17.20 15.81 9.30
C LYS A 316 -17.00 15.15 10.66
N GLY A 317 -17.83 14.16 10.96
CA GLY A 317 -17.71 13.31 12.16
C GLY A 317 -19.06 12.94 12.75
N THR A 318 -19.03 12.26 13.90
CA THR A 318 -20.22 11.92 14.70
C THR A 318 -20.53 12.97 15.77
N THR A 319 -19.93 14.17 15.67
CA THR A 319 -20.07 15.26 16.64
C THR A 319 -20.88 16.39 16.02
N ASP A 320 -22.09 16.58 16.55
CA ASP A 320 -23.04 17.63 16.21
C ASP A 320 -22.40 19.01 16.50
N THR A 321 -22.16 19.83 15.46
CA THR A 321 -21.20 20.96 15.49
C THR A 321 -21.74 22.24 14.85
N TYR A 322 -21.66 23.35 15.61
CA TYR A 322 -21.99 24.70 15.17
C TYR A 322 -20.70 25.43 14.74
N GLY A 323 -20.66 25.92 13.49
CA GLY A 323 -19.60 26.77 12.97
C GLY A 323 -19.93 28.26 12.98
N TYR A 324 -18.93 29.09 13.27
CA TYR A 324 -18.97 30.56 13.14
C TYR A 324 -17.75 31.04 12.35
N LEU A 325 -17.93 32.05 11.49
CA LEU A 325 -16.89 32.63 10.65
C LEU A 325 -16.76 34.14 10.92
N TYR A 326 -15.52 34.63 11.08
CA TYR A 326 -15.19 36.00 11.46
C TYR A 326 -14.17 36.64 10.51
N ASP A 327 -14.27 37.96 10.34
CA ASP A 327 -13.29 38.77 9.60
C ASP A 327 -11.99 39.02 10.41
N GLN A 328 -11.01 39.66 9.76
CA GLN A 328 -9.73 40.07 10.38
C GLN A 328 -9.88 41.01 11.59
N ASN A 329 -11.03 41.68 11.73
CA ASN A 329 -11.35 42.57 12.85
C ASN A 329 -12.12 41.84 13.97
N LYS A 330 -12.37 40.53 13.82
CA LYS A 330 -13.14 39.65 14.72
C LYS A 330 -14.65 39.94 14.75
N ASN A 331 -15.19 40.57 13.70
CA ASN A 331 -16.63 40.66 13.46
C ASN A 331 -17.13 39.34 12.86
N GLN A 332 -18.25 38.81 13.35
CA GLN A 332 -18.89 37.64 12.75
C GLN A 332 -19.49 38.01 11.39
N ILE A 333 -19.16 37.24 10.35
CA ILE A 333 -19.64 37.44 8.97
C ILE A 333 -20.52 36.30 8.46
N ALA A 334 -20.45 35.11 9.07
CA ALA A 334 -21.40 34.01 8.86
C ALA A 334 -21.41 33.06 10.06
N ALA A 335 -22.42 32.20 10.12
CA ALA A 335 -22.48 31.03 11.00
C ALA A 335 -23.52 30.05 10.45
N ASN A 336 -23.34 28.75 10.70
CA ASN A 336 -24.31 27.71 10.38
C ASN A 336 -24.13 26.51 11.32
N ASP A 337 -25.21 25.77 11.51
CA ASP A 337 -25.34 24.51 12.25
C ASP A 337 -25.62 23.32 11.29
N ASP A 338 -26.43 23.51 10.23
CA ASP A 338 -26.86 22.41 9.35
C ASP A 338 -26.06 22.29 8.03
N LYS A 339 -25.43 21.13 7.76
CA LYS A 339 -24.98 20.72 6.41
C LYS A 339 -26.07 19.92 5.67
N PRO A 340 -26.41 20.28 4.41
CA PRO A 340 -27.43 19.55 3.65
C PRO A 340 -27.12 18.06 3.46
N ASN A 341 -28.05 17.21 3.89
CA ASN A 341 -27.99 15.74 3.85
C ASN A 341 -26.95 15.08 4.77
N ASP A 342 -26.38 15.79 5.75
CA ASP A 342 -25.63 15.13 6.82
C ASP A 342 -26.57 14.38 7.81
N LEU A 343 -26.04 13.34 8.47
CA LEU A 343 -26.77 12.49 9.43
C LEU A 343 -26.46 12.82 10.91
N TYR A 344 -25.48 13.68 11.19
CA TYR A 344 -24.93 13.88 12.53
C TYR A 344 -24.93 15.34 13.03
N GLY A 345 -25.37 16.30 12.22
CA GLY A 345 -25.41 17.73 12.60
C GLY A 345 -24.08 18.45 12.41
N ASN A 346 -23.29 18.06 11.41
CA ASN A 346 -22.09 18.83 11.03
C ASN A 346 -22.51 20.10 10.28
N PHE A 347 -21.82 21.23 10.48
CA PHE A 347 -22.13 22.48 9.78
C PHE A 347 -21.48 22.62 8.39
N GLU A 348 -22.00 23.53 7.57
CA GLU A 348 -21.37 24.03 6.34
C GLU A 348 -21.59 25.53 6.14
N ILE A 349 -20.52 26.32 6.02
CA ILE A 349 -20.53 27.77 5.74
C ILE A 349 -19.92 28.02 4.36
N ARG A 350 -20.59 28.83 3.53
CA ARG A 350 -20.16 29.17 2.17
C ARG A 350 -20.07 30.69 1.98
N ASN A 351 -18.87 31.25 1.93
CA ASN A 351 -18.62 32.70 1.92
C ASN A 351 -17.56 33.12 0.90
N GLU A 352 -17.72 34.31 0.32
CA GLU A 352 -16.65 35.02 -0.40
C GLU A 352 -15.62 35.57 0.61
N LEU A 353 -14.36 35.20 0.44
CA LEU A 353 -13.21 35.59 1.23
C LEU A 353 -12.14 36.26 0.34
N LYS A 354 -11.21 37.00 0.95
CA LYS A 354 -10.18 37.77 0.22
C LYS A 354 -8.76 37.28 0.46
N ALA A 355 -7.97 37.30 -0.60
CA ALA A 355 -6.57 36.89 -0.63
C ALA A 355 -5.80 37.56 0.50
N ASN A 356 -4.94 36.81 1.18
CA ASN A 356 -4.03 37.30 2.22
C ASN A 356 -4.72 38.00 3.41
N THR A 357 -6.06 37.94 3.50
CA THR A 357 -6.85 38.49 4.61
C THR A 357 -7.04 37.40 5.65
N LEU A 358 -6.79 37.69 6.92
CA LEU A 358 -6.92 36.71 7.99
C LEU A 358 -8.39 36.53 8.38
N TYR A 359 -8.93 35.33 8.23
CA TYR A 359 -10.25 34.94 8.75
C TYR A 359 -10.10 33.97 9.91
N PHE A 360 -11.11 33.93 10.77
CA PHE A 360 -11.16 33.02 11.90
C PHE A 360 -12.44 32.19 11.87
N ILE A 361 -12.31 30.91 12.20
CA ILE A 361 -13.39 29.92 12.23
C ILE A 361 -13.47 29.42 13.67
N GLU A 362 -14.62 29.52 14.30
CA GLU A 362 -14.88 28.92 15.61
C GLU A 362 -15.81 27.72 15.43
N VAL A 363 -15.38 26.55 15.91
CA VAL A 363 -16.19 25.33 15.94
C VAL A 363 -16.56 25.02 17.40
N ARG A 364 -17.85 24.78 17.64
CA ARG A 364 -18.42 24.36 18.93
C ARG A 364 -19.30 23.14 18.73
N HIS A 365 -19.60 22.41 19.80
CA HIS A 365 -20.72 21.45 19.77
C HIS A 365 -22.05 22.21 19.66
N TYR A 366 -23.02 21.66 18.92
CA TYR A 366 -24.40 22.14 18.94
C TYR A 366 -25.03 21.86 20.33
N GLY A 367 -25.18 22.88 21.16
CA GLY A 367 -25.67 22.70 22.54
C GLY A 367 -24.57 22.34 23.55
N ILE A 368 -24.56 21.10 24.07
CA ILE A 368 -23.83 20.75 25.31
C ILE A 368 -23.11 19.39 25.33
N GLY A 369 -22.56 18.92 24.20
CA GLY A 369 -21.71 17.73 24.14
C GLY A 369 -20.21 18.02 24.03
N THR A 370 -19.45 16.96 23.75
CA THR A 370 -17.99 16.88 23.59
C THR A 370 -17.67 15.78 22.58
N GLY A 371 -16.63 15.93 21.76
CA GLY A 371 -16.29 14.92 20.75
C GLY A 371 -15.36 15.41 19.64
N LYS A 372 -14.91 14.47 18.82
CA LYS A 372 -13.97 14.67 17.71
C LYS A 372 -14.68 14.99 16.39
N PHE A 373 -14.06 15.86 15.61
CA PHE A 373 -14.49 16.24 14.25
C PHE A 373 -13.26 16.49 13.38
N SER A 374 -13.44 16.51 12.06
CA SER A 374 -12.47 17.12 11.14
C SER A 374 -13.03 18.39 10.51
N LEU A 375 -12.31 19.50 10.67
CA LEU A 375 -12.60 20.73 9.93
C LEU A 375 -12.02 20.59 8.53
N ASN A 376 -12.85 20.86 7.52
CA ASN A 376 -12.51 20.82 6.11
C ASN A 376 -12.65 22.24 5.55
N ILE A 377 -11.65 22.72 4.80
CA ILE A 377 -11.74 23.96 4.03
C ILE A 377 -11.45 23.67 2.56
N LYS A 378 -12.45 23.88 1.71
CA LYS A 378 -12.32 23.86 0.25
C LYS A 378 -12.45 25.30 -0.28
N LYS A 379 -11.60 25.68 -1.23
CA LYS A 379 -11.90 26.81 -2.14
C LYS A 379 -12.97 26.27 -3.07
N ASP A 380 -14.18 26.81 -3.00
CA ASP A 380 -15.13 26.61 -4.08
C ASP A 380 -14.52 27.30 -5.31
N GLU A 381 -14.38 26.58 -6.42
CA GLU A 381 -13.70 27.10 -7.60
C GLU A 381 -14.26 28.49 -7.98
N GLU A 382 -13.47 29.53 -7.72
CA GLU A 382 -13.81 30.92 -8.05
C GLU A 382 -13.19 31.23 -9.40
N GLU A 383 -14.08 31.36 -10.39
CA GLU A 383 -13.81 31.33 -11.83
C GLU A 383 -13.17 30.01 -12.31
N PRO A 384 -13.37 29.62 -13.59
CA PRO A 384 -12.56 28.58 -14.20
C PRO A 384 -11.07 28.99 -14.17
N ILE A 385 -10.16 28.02 -14.19
CA ILE A 385 -8.73 28.34 -14.36
C ILE A 385 -8.57 29.20 -15.62
N ASP A 386 -7.74 30.24 -15.56
CA ASP A 386 -7.52 31.16 -16.69
C ASP A 386 -6.82 30.44 -17.86
N THR A 387 -7.65 29.79 -18.68
CA THR A 387 -7.26 29.10 -19.90
C THR A 387 -6.79 30.06 -20.99
N THR A 388 -6.99 31.39 -20.85
CA THR A 388 -6.82 32.34 -21.95
C THR A 388 -5.36 32.60 -22.36
N PHE A 389 -4.41 32.24 -21.49
CA PHE A 389 -2.97 32.36 -21.75
C PHE A 389 -2.18 31.05 -21.63
N ASN A 390 -2.84 29.90 -21.59
CA ASN A 390 -2.15 28.60 -21.58
C ASN A 390 -1.32 28.37 -22.87
N ASN A 391 -0.04 27.99 -22.74
CA ASN A 391 0.85 27.71 -23.86
C ASN A 391 2.12 26.92 -23.44
N TYR A 392 3.01 26.59 -24.39
CA TYR A 392 4.27 25.87 -24.14
C TYR A 392 5.12 26.49 -23.01
N ASP A 393 5.28 27.81 -22.99
CA ASP A 393 6.07 28.51 -21.98
C ASP A 393 5.29 28.66 -20.65
N ASN A 394 3.96 28.65 -20.70
CA ASN A 394 3.05 28.90 -19.57
C ASN A 394 2.02 27.75 -19.44
N PRO A 395 2.45 26.56 -18.97
CA PRO A 395 1.54 25.45 -18.69
C PRO A 395 0.73 25.69 -17.42
N THR A 396 -0.44 25.05 -17.32
CA THR A 396 -1.32 25.07 -16.15
C THR A 396 -0.93 23.94 -15.18
N GLU A 397 -0.66 24.27 -13.93
CA GLU A 397 -0.36 23.26 -12.90
C GLU A 397 -1.62 22.42 -12.54
N ILE A 398 -1.44 21.11 -12.47
CA ILE A 398 -2.44 20.12 -12.03
C ILE A 398 -1.86 19.29 -10.86
N VAL A 399 -2.72 18.85 -9.95
CA VAL A 399 -2.36 18.09 -8.74
C VAL A 399 -3.17 16.80 -8.62
N GLU A 400 -2.66 15.81 -7.89
CA GLU A 400 -3.32 14.51 -7.69
C GLU A 400 -4.75 14.70 -7.12
N GLY A 401 -5.70 13.96 -7.68
CA GLY A 401 -7.11 13.97 -7.26
C GLY A 401 -7.91 15.23 -7.61
N ARG A 402 -7.33 16.26 -8.26
CA ARG A 402 -8.06 17.45 -8.71
C ARG A 402 -8.50 17.32 -10.17
N GLU A 403 -9.80 17.43 -10.41
CA GLU A 403 -10.34 17.68 -11.75
C GLU A 403 -10.07 19.12 -12.20
N LEU A 404 -9.70 19.27 -13.48
CA LEU A 404 -9.43 20.53 -14.16
C LEU A 404 -10.28 20.63 -15.43
N GLU A 405 -11.21 21.59 -15.46
CA GLU A 405 -12.03 21.91 -16.63
C GLU A 405 -11.19 22.60 -17.72
N ILE A 406 -11.21 22.07 -18.95
CA ILE A 406 -10.44 22.55 -20.10
C ILE A 406 -11.36 22.72 -21.31
N SER A 407 -11.20 23.84 -22.03
CA SER A 407 -11.90 24.13 -23.29
C SER A 407 -10.89 24.33 -24.43
N LEU A 408 -11.03 23.55 -25.51
CA LEU A 408 -10.23 23.70 -26.75
C LEU A 408 -11.07 24.41 -27.82
N PRO A 409 -10.82 25.71 -28.14
CA PRO A 409 -11.65 26.47 -29.06
C PRO A 409 -11.47 26.11 -30.54
N THR A 410 -10.38 25.45 -30.93
CA THR A 410 -10.11 24.98 -32.30
C THR A 410 -9.43 23.61 -32.32
N ILE A 411 -9.44 22.95 -33.46
CA ILE A 411 -8.68 21.71 -33.71
C ILE A 411 -7.17 21.88 -33.47
N ASP A 412 -6.59 23.00 -33.92
CA ASP A 412 -5.17 23.33 -33.73
C ASP A 412 -4.83 23.83 -32.31
N SER A 413 -5.83 23.95 -31.41
CA SER A 413 -5.60 24.40 -30.04
C SER A 413 -4.78 23.37 -29.26
N GLN A 414 -3.80 23.87 -28.51
CA GLN A 414 -2.99 23.07 -27.60
C GLN A 414 -3.20 23.58 -26.18
N TYR A 415 -3.41 22.67 -25.23
CA TYR A 415 -3.44 22.96 -23.80
C TYR A 415 -2.32 22.21 -23.10
N TRP A 416 -1.48 22.93 -22.38
CA TRP A 416 -0.29 22.43 -21.71
C TRP A 416 -0.51 22.36 -20.20
N LEU A 417 -0.34 21.19 -19.61
CA LEU A 417 -0.34 20.99 -18.17
C LEU A 417 1.09 20.83 -17.63
N ALA A 418 1.29 21.12 -16.35
CA ALA A 418 2.48 20.82 -15.58
C ALA A 418 2.09 20.01 -14.33
N PHE A 419 2.89 19.00 -13.98
CA PHE A 419 2.66 18.13 -12.82
C PHE A 419 3.99 17.86 -12.11
N THR A 420 4.01 17.99 -10.78
CA THR A 420 5.15 17.60 -9.94
C THR A 420 4.61 16.76 -8.78
N PRO A 421 5.00 15.48 -8.63
CA PRO A 421 4.47 14.63 -7.58
C PRO A 421 5.20 14.85 -6.24
N ASP A 422 4.44 14.86 -5.15
CA ASP A 422 4.99 14.95 -3.79
C ASP A 422 5.69 13.65 -3.34
N THR A 423 5.53 12.55 -4.08
CA THR A 423 6.19 11.26 -3.82
C THR A 423 6.29 10.42 -5.10
N THR A 424 7.30 9.57 -5.23
CA THR A 424 7.42 8.64 -6.36
C THR A 424 6.26 7.64 -6.38
N GLY A 425 5.69 7.38 -7.56
CA GLY A 425 4.57 6.45 -7.74
C GLY A 425 3.99 6.49 -9.15
N SER A 426 3.23 5.45 -9.52
CA SER A 426 2.55 5.40 -10.81
C SER A 426 1.22 6.14 -10.75
N CYS A 427 0.95 6.98 -11.75
CA CYS A 427 -0.27 7.75 -11.84
C CYS A 427 -0.92 7.63 -13.23
N LEU A 428 -2.25 7.72 -13.23
CA LEU A 428 -3.13 7.67 -14.40
C LEU A 428 -3.66 9.09 -14.63
N ILE A 429 -3.26 9.70 -15.74
CA ILE A 429 -3.80 10.99 -16.22
C ILE A 429 -4.96 10.65 -17.15
N THR A 430 -6.19 10.74 -16.65
CA THR A 430 -7.39 10.60 -17.49
C THR A 430 -7.88 11.96 -17.97
N THR A 431 -8.52 11.99 -19.13
CA THR A 431 -9.48 13.04 -19.47
C THR A 431 -10.92 12.49 -19.50
N THR A 432 -11.94 13.35 -19.51
CA THR A 432 -13.36 12.97 -19.70
C THR A 432 -14.14 14.05 -20.44
N GLY A 433 -14.83 13.72 -21.55
CA GLY A 433 -15.65 14.68 -22.30
C GLY A 433 -16.21 14.15 -23.63
N ASP A 434 -16.69 15.07 -24.47
CA ASP A 434 -17.26 14.78 -25.81
C ASP A 434 -16.25 15.04 -26.97
N ILE A 435 -15.01 15.42 -26.66
CA ILE A 435 -13.99 15.86 -27.64
C ILE A 435 -12.99 14.73 -27.89
N ASP A 436 -12.62 14.54 -29.17
CA ASP A 436 -11.49 13.69 -29.52
C ASP A 436 -10.19 14.45 -29.25
N THR A 437 -9.40 13.98 -28.29
CA THR A 437 -8.21 14.67 -27.74
C THR A 437 -6.96 13.79 -27.80
N TYR A 438 -5.83 14.41 -28.10
CA TYR A 438 -4.52 13.77 -28.19
C TYR A 438 -3.63 14.23 -27.04
N GLY A 439 -3.20 13.30 -26.18
CA GLY A 439 -2.31 13.58 -25.06
C GLY A 439 -0.86 13.17 -25.35
N VAL A 440 0.10 14.05 -25.04
CA VAL A 440 1.54 13.78 -25.11
C VAL A 440 2.19 14.16 -23.78
N LEU A 441 2.82 13.20 -23.10
CA LEU A 441 3.61 13.40 -21.88
C LEU A 441 5.09 13.66 -22.23
N PHE A 442 5.67 14.66 -21.58
CA PHE A 442 7.08 15.05 -21.69
C PHE A 442 7.79 14.99 -20.34
N ASP A 443 9.11 14.88 -20.41
CA ASP A 443 10.02 15.02 -19.27
C ASP A 443 10.15 16.47 -18.77
N ASP A 444 11.01 16.69 -17.77
CA ASP A 444 11.28 18.01 -17.17
C ASP A 444 11.91 19.02 -18.14
N THR A 445 12.46 18.57 -19.27
CA THR A 445 13.02 19.43 -20.32
C THR A 445 11.98 19.98 -21.29
N LYS A 446 10.80 19.34 -21.39
CA LYS A 446 9.81 19.48 -22.49
C LYS A 446 10.30 19.04 -23.88
N GLU A 447 11.55 18.60 -24.03
CA GLU A 447 12.11 18.19 -25.32
C GLU A 447 11.87 16.70 -25.61
N ASN A 448 11.88 15.83 -24.60
CA ASN A 448 11.69 14.39 -24.79
C ASN A 448 10.25 13.97 -24.48
N ILE A 449 9.63 13.26 -25.43
CA ILE A 449 8.33 12.61 -25.25
C ILE A 449 8.56 11.31 -24.48
N ILE A 450 7.91 11.17 -23.31
CA ILE A 450 7.88 9.93 -22.54
C ILE A 450 6.85 8.97 -23.16
N MET A 451 5.64 9.48 -23.42
CA MET A 451 4.57 8.71 -24.08
C MET A 451 3.55 9.64 -24.76
N GLU A 452 2.76 9.08 -25.65
CA GLU A 452 1.61 9.74 -26.28
C GLU A 452 0.46 8.73 -26.48
N ASN A 453 -0.79 9.19 -26.32
CA ASN A 453 -2.01 8.41 -26.48
C ASN A 453 -3.10 9.27 -27.12
N ASP A 454 -3.87 8.68 -28.03
CA ASP A 454 -4.82 9.33 -28.90
C ASP A 454 -6.27 8.83 -28.74
N GLY A 455 -6.55 8.13 -27.64
CA GLY A 455 -7.89 7.70 -27.20
C GLY A 455 -8.30 6.32 -27.72
N VAL A 456 -9.36 5.75 -27.12
CA VAL A 456 -9.94 4.47 -27.54
C VAL A 456 -11.04 4.75 -28.56
N PHE A 457 -11.03 4.07 -29.71
CA PHE A 457 -11.83 4.48 -30.87
C PHE A 457 -13.35 4.26 -30.67
N GLY A 458 -14.02 5.26 -30.08
CA GLY A 458 -15.46 5.24 -29.78
C GLY A 458 -15.83 5.89 -28.45
N GLU A 459 -14.90 5.99 -27.50
CA GLU A 459 -15.09 6.68 -26.22
C GLU A 459 -14.06 7.82 -26.12
N LYS A 460 -14.55 9.05 -25.89
CA LYS A 460 -13.79 10.29 -26.15
C LYS A 460 -13.09 10.89 -24.93
N PRO A 461 -12.12 10.16 -24.38
CA PRO A 461 -10.92 10.82 -23.88
C PRO A 461 -9.62 10.04 -24.14
N PHE A 462 -8.48 10.72 -24.10
CA PHE A 462 -7.19 10.03 -23.94
C PHE A 462 -6.95 9.68 -22.46
N VAL A 463 -6.12 8.66 -22.24
CA VAL A 463 -5.55 8.34 -20.92
C VAL A 463 -4.04 8.13 -21.05
N LEU A 464 -3.24 8.87 -20.29
CA LEU A 464 -1.80 8.64 -20.16
C LEU A 464 -1.54 7.95 -18.82
N ALA A 465 -0.55 7.07 -18.75
CA ALA A 465 -0.20 6.36 -17.54
C ALA A 465 1.30 6.16 -17.50
N ASN A 466 1.95 6.59 -16.41
CA ASN A 466 3.40 6.53 -16.27
C ASN A 466 3.79 6.47 -14.79
N THR A 467 5.04 6.13 -14.50
CA THR A 467 5.61 6.27 -13.16
C THR A 467 6.40 7.57 -13.03
N PHE A 468 6.04 8.37 -12.02
CA PHE A 468 6.56 9.71 -11.81
C PHE A 468 7.46 9.75 -10.58
N ILE A 469 8.51 10.56 -10.63
CA ILE A 469 9.57 10.66 -9.62
C ILE A 469 9.33 11.89 -8.75
N LYS A 470 9.41 11.73 -7.43
CA LYS A 470 9.27 12.81 -6.43
C LYS A 470 10.07 14.05 -6.83
N GLU A 471 9.45 15.23 -6.72
CA GLU A 471 10.07 16.55 -7.01
C GLU A 471 10.48 16.80 -8.48
N GLN A 472 10.32 15.85 -9.42
CA GLN A 472 10.51 16.10 -10.85
C GLN A 472 9.24 16.67 -11.49
N THR A 473 9.36 17.74 -12.28
CA THR A 473 8.24 18.29 -13.05
C THR A 473 8.09 17.56 -14.39
N TYR A 474 6.86 17.25 -14.78
CA TYR A 474 6.49 16.69 -16.07
C TYR A 474 5.46 17.59 -16.75
N TYR A 475 5.37 17.51 -18.08
CA TYR A 475 4.45 18.36 -18.84
C TYR A 475 3.57 17.52 -19.77
N ILE A 476 2.30 17.90 -19.92
CA ILE A 476 1.34 17.19 -20.77
C ILE A 476 0.79 18.17 -21.80
N LYS A 477 0.95 17.90 -23.09
CA LYS A 477 0.30 18.65 -24.17
C LYS A 477 -0.96 17.90 -24.60
N ILE A 478 -2.08 18.59 -24.61
CA ILE A 478 -3.37 18.13 -25.11
C ILE A 478 -3.71 18.88 -26.39
N THR A 479 -4.00 18.19 -27.48
CA THR A 479 -4.43 18.78 -28.76
C THR A 479 -5.81 18.26 -29.17
N GLY A 480 -6.65 19.06 -29.83
CA GLY A 480 -7.89 18.58 -30.45
C GLY A 480 -7.61 17.77 -31.73
N LYS A 481 -8.32 16.66 -31.95
CA LYS A 481 -8.01 15.73 -33.06
C LYS A 481 -8.90 15.93 -34.29
N GLU A 482 -10.22 15.92 -34.14
CA GLU A 482 -11.19 16.28 -35.19
C GLU A 482 -12.46 16.92 -34.61
N PHE A 483 -12.77 18.19 -34.94
CA PHE A 483 -14.11 18.78 -34.75
C PHE A 483 -14.39 20.02 -35.62
N LYS A 484 -15.64 20.48 -35.64
CA LYS A 484 -16.09 21.74 -36.27
C LYS A 484 -16.91 22.57 -35.29
N ASP A 485 -16.41 23.76 -34.95
CA ASP A 485 -17.08 24.86 -34.23
C ASP A 485 -18.10 24.47 -33.15
N THR A 486 -17.63 24.20 -31.94
CA THR A 486 -18.36 24.47 -30.70
C THR A 486 -17.37 24.55 -29.53
N GLN A 487 -17.59 25.46 -28.56
CA GLN A 487 -16.88 25.37 -27.29
C GLN A 487 -17.43 24.17 -26.53
N ASN A 488 -16.65 23.10 -26.51
CA ASN A 488 -16.90 21.92 -25.70
C ASN A 488 -15.86 21.86 -24.58
N ILE A 489 -16.24 21.22 -23.48
CA ILE A 489 -15.47 21.13 -22.25
C ILE A 489 -15.08 19.67 -22.02
N PHE A 490 -13.90 19.45 -21.43
CA PHE A 490 -13.49 18.16 -20.87
C PHE A 490 -12.75 18.38 -19.55
N ASN A 491 -12.82 17.42 -18.64
CA ASN A 491 -12.07 17.46 -17.38
C ASN A 491 -10.78 16.63 -17.53
N ALA A 492 -9.69 17.07 -16.90
CA ALA A 492 -8.46 16.29 -16.73
C ALA A 492 -8.22 16.02 -15.24
N VAL A 493 -7.78 14.81 -14.87
CA VAL A 493 -7.47 14.44 -13.47
C VAL A 493 -6.32 13.44 -13.42
N ILE A 494 -5.55 13.48 -12.33
CA ILE A 494 -4.45 12.56 -12.04
C ILE A 494 -4.84 11.66 -10.87
N GLU A 495 -5.06 10.38 -11.13
CA GLU A 495 -5.23 9.34 -10.10
C GLU A 495 -3.89 8.68 -9.79
N ARG A 496 -3.63 8.36 -8.51
CA ARG A 496 -2.47 7.55 -8.12
C ARG A 496 -2.84 6.07 -8.04
N LEU A 497 -1.86 5.20 -8.30
CA LEU A 497 -1.98 3.74 -8.25
C LEU A 497 -1.18 3.13 -7.09
N ASP A 498 -1.64 1.99 -6.60
CA ASP A 498 -0.94 1.20 -5.59
C ASP A 498 0.31 0.53 -6.17
N MET A 499 1.42 0.63 -5.45
CA MET A 499 2.70 0.02 -5.80
C MET A 499 2.84 -1.36 -5.12
N PRO A 500 3.55 -2.33 -5.72
CA PRO A 500 3.91 -3.57 -5.05
C PRO A 500 4.68 -3.34 -3.74
N ASN A 501 4.40 -4.13 -2.70
CA ASN A 501 5.07 -4.03 -1.40
C ASN A 501 6.39 -4.82 -1.31
N ASP A 502 6.78 -5.49 -2.39
CA ASP A 502 7.86 -6.48 -2.46
C ASP A 502 9.24 -5.81 -2.32
N PRO A 503 10.11 -6.18 -1.36
CA PRO A 503 11.27 -5.38 -0.96
C PRO A 503 12.33 -5.09 -2.03
N SER A 504 12.44 -5.92 -3.08
CA SER A 504 13.36 -5.68 -4.20
C SER A 504 12.67 -5.15 -5.47
N PHE A 505 11.40 -4.72 -5.39
CA PHE A 505 10.70 -4.09 -6.51
C PHE A 505 11.45 -2.87 -7.08
N ALA A 506 12.12 -2.09 -6.22
CA ALA A 506 12.91 -0.93 -6.62
C ALA A 506 14.15 -1.25 -7.49
N GLU A 507 14.59 -2.52 -7.53
CA GLU A 507 15.70 -2.99 -8.39
C GLU A 507 15.20 -3.43 -9.79
N GLN A 508 13.88 -3.52 -9.99
CA GLN A 508 13.25 -4.02 -11.22
C GLN A 508 12.96 -2.88 -12.21
N TRP A 509 14.02 -2.28 -12.76
CA TRP A 509 13.89 -1.10 -13.64
C TRP A 509 12.92 -1.28 -14.81
N GLY A 510 12.75 -2.51 -15.33
CA GLY A 510 11.79 -2.80 -16.40
C GLY A 510 10.31 -2.76 -15.99
N LEU A 511 9.99 -2.75 -14.69
CA LEU A 511 8.63 -2.55 -14.15
C LEU A 511 8.38 -1.10 -13.71
N LEU A 512 9.43 -0.44 -13.22
CA LEU A 512 9.48 0.97 -12.82
C LEU A 512 10.90 1.50 -13.07
N ASN A 513 11.08 2.46 -13.98
CA ASN A 513 12.39 3.06 -14.25
C ASN A 513 12.54 4.46 -13.62
N PRO A 514 13.14 4.59 -12.42
CA PRO A 514 13.26 5.87 -11.69
C PRO A 514 14.35 6.80 -12.25
N LEU A 515 14.92 6.52 -13.43
CA LEU A 515 15.88 7.41 -14.10
C LEU A 515 15.22 8.31 -15.16
N ASN A 516 14.14 7.84 -15.80
CA ASN A 516 13.54 8.47 -16.99
C ASN A 516 12.11 8.00 -17.34
N GLY A 517 11.50 7.08 -16.58
CA GLY A 517 10.18 6.51 -16.91
C GLY A 517 10.16 5.54 -18.10
N LEU A 518 11.31 5.14 -18.64
CA LEU A 518 11.42 4.16 -19.72
C LEU A 518 11.36 2.74 -19.16
N ASP A 519 10.16 2.32 -18.78
CA ASP A 519 9.79 0.97 -18.34
C ASP A 519 8.60 0.41 -19.14
N ALA A 520 8.24 -0.84 -18.86
CA ALA A 520 7.17 -1.55 -19.57
C ALA A 520 5.75 -1.11 -19.19
N ASN A 521 5.57 -0.14 -18.29
CA ASN A 521 4.29 0.46 -17.89
C ASN A 521 3.22 -0.57 -17.44
N VAL A 522 3.66 -1.52 -16.61
CA VAL A 522 2.84 -2.66 -16.14
C VAL A 522 1.89 -2.31 -15.00
N ILE A 523 2.28 -1.41 -14.09
CA ILE A 523 1.50 -1.02 -12.92
C ILE A 523 0.11 -0.47 -13.32
N PRO A 524 -0.01 0.49 -14.26
CA PRO A 524 -1.31 0.91 -14.79
C PRO A 524 -2.07 -0.17 -15.58
N ALA A 525 -1.38 -1.15 -16.19
CA ALA A 525 -2.04 -2.27 -16.87
C ALA A 525 -2.76 -3.22 -15.88
N TRP A 526 -2.25 -3.37 -14.66
CA TRP A 526 -2.84 -4.20 -13.60
C TRP A 526 -4.18 -3.70 -13.04
N LYS A 527 -4.65 -2.51 -13.46
CA LYS A 527 -6.02 -2.01 -13.25
C LYS A 527 -7.03 -2.66 -14.21
N TYR A 528 -6.55 -3.28 -15.30
CA TYR A 528 -7.36 -3.89 -16.37
C TYR A 528 -7.22 -5.42 -16.41
N SER A 529 -5.99 -5.94 -16.32
CA SER A 529 -5.74 -7.39 -16.25
C SER A 529 -4.45 -7.71 -15.53
N ARG A 530 -4.46 -8.85 -14.85
CA ARG A 530 -3.34 -9.42 -14.09
C ARG A 530 -2.94 -10.81 -14.56
N GLY A 531 -3.63 -11.36 -15.56
CA GLY A 531 -3.36 -12.68 -16.13
C GLY A 531 -4.26 -13.82 -15.64
N ASP A 532 -5.33 -13.52 -14.88
CA ASP A 532 -6.20 -14.50 -14.22
C ASP A 532 -6.55 -15.75 -15.06
N GLY A 533 -6.15 -16.90 -14.52
CA GLY A 533 -6.44 -18.22 -15.07
C GLY A 533 -5.81 -18.48 -16.44
N PHE A 534 -4.75 -17.75 -16.81
CA PHE A 534 -3.98 -17.99 -18.03
C PHE A 534 -2.74 -18.83 -17.73
N ASN A 535 -2.45 -19.82 -18.59
CA ASN A 535 -1.28 -20.68 -18.45
C ASN A 535 -0.18 -20.26 -19.43
N ILE A 536 0.99 -19.89 -18.90
CA ILE A 536 2.15 -19.42 -19.66
C ILE A 536 3.22 -20.52 -19.70
N GLY A 537 3.53 -21.03 -20.88
CA GLY A 537 4.61 -22.00 -21.06
C GLY A 537 5.98 -21.33 -21.01
N VAL A 538 6.87 -21.81 -20.13
CA VAL A 538 8.25 -21.32 -20.00
C VAL A 538 9.19 -22.38 -20.58
N ALA A 539 9.50 -22.25 -21.88
CA ALA A 539 10.36 -23.18 -22.61
C ALA A 539 11.84 -22.82 -22.38
N ASP A 540 12.49 -23.51 -21.46
CA ASP A 540 13.82 -23.11 -20.95
C ASP A 540 14.63 -24.31 -20.38
N THR A 541 15.59 -24.02 -19.53
CA THR A 541 16.44 -24.88 -18.71
C THR A 541 15.73 -25.53 -17.51
N GLY A 542 14.51 -25.10 -17.19
CA GLY A 542 13.75 -25.49 -15.99
C GLY A 542 13.69 -24.40 -14.92
N ALA A 543 12.80 -24.56 -13.93
CA ALA A 543 12.57 -23.57 -12.87
C ALA A 543 12.62 -24.21 -11.47
N ASP A 544 13.27 -23.54 -10.50
CA ASP A 544 13.33 -24.03 -9.12
C ASP A 544 11.99 -23.85 -8.38
N TYR A 545 11.16 -24.89 -8.45
CA TYR A 545 9.86 -24.98 -7.77
C TYR A 545 9.92 -24.99 -6.24
N ASN A 546 11.09 -24.73 -5.64
CA ASN A 546 11.30 -24.57 -4.21
C ASN A 546 11.64 -23.11 -3.84
N HIS A 547 11.67 -22.21 -4.83
CA HIS A 547 11.88 -20.78 -4.63
C HIS A 547 10.62 -20.15 -3.99
N PRO A 548 10.72 -19.39 -2.87
CA PRO A 548 9.54 -18.91 -2.15
C PRO A 548 8.68 -17.96 -3.00
N ASP A 549 9.32 -17.19 -3.89
CA ASP A 549 8.65 -16.27 -4.81
C ASP A 549 7.98 -16.94 -6.02
N LEU A 550 8.18 -18.25 -6.26
CA LEU A 550 7.65 -18.95 -7.44
C LEU A 550 6.54 -19.94 -7.06
N VAL A 551 5.52 -19.46 -6.31
CA VAL A 551 4.37 -20.30 -5.92
C VAL A 551 3.39 -20.59 -7.05
N LYS A 552 3.44 -19.83 -8.15
CA LYS A 552 2.50 -19.88 -9.29
C LYS A 552 2.87 -20.95 -10.35
N LEU A 553 3.78 -21.87 -10.05
CA LEU A 553 4.17 -22.92 -10.99
C LEU A 553 3.15 -24.07 -11.00
N ASP A 554 2.51 -24.31 -12.15
CA ASP A 554 1.67 -25.49 -12.37
C ASP A 554 2.54 -26.74 -12.59
N LEU A 555 2.92 -27.37 -11.49
CA LEU A 555 3.68 -28.62 -11.48
C LEU A 555 2.88 -29.83 -12.00
N SER A 556 1.57 -29.70 -12.23
CA SER A 556 0.78 -30.76 -12.87
C SER A 556 1.03 -30.79 -14.38
N LEU A 557 1.18 -29.61 -15.00
CA LEU A 557 1.52 -29.44 -16.42
C LEU A 557 3.03 -29.37 -16.69
N ALA A 558 3.87 -28.99 -15.72
CA ALA A 558 5.33 -28.93 -15.89
C ALA A 558 5.93 -30.23 -16.47
N TYR A 559 6.89 -30.17 -17.40
CA TYR A 559 7.52 -31.37 -17.97
C TYR A 559 8.94 -31.12 -18.51
N ASN A 560 9.80 -32.14 -18.45
CA ASN A 560 11.18 -32.13 -18.93
C ASN A 560 11.32 -33.02 -20.17
N PHE A 561 11.38 -32.38 -21.34
CA PHE A 561 11.44 -33.03 -22.64
C PHE A 561 12.86 -33.51 -22.99
N THR A 562 13.89 -32.90 -22.42
CA THR A 562 15.29 -33.34 -22.65
C THR A 562 15.61 -34.72 -22.05
N HIS A 563 14.81 -35.15 -21.06
CA HIS A 563 14.96 -36.43 -20.36
C HIS A 563 13.64 -37.24 -20.24
N SER A 564 12.57 -36.80 -20.93
CA SER A 564 11.21 -37.38 -20.87
C SER A 564 10.71 -37.73 -19.47
N MET A 565 10.74 -36.75 -18.56
CA MET A 565 10.37 -36.91 -17.14
C MET A 565 9.57 -35.74 -16.58
N LYS A 566 8.87 -35.95 -15.45
CA LYS A 566 8.11 -34.88 -14.77
C LYS A 566 8.96 -33.93 -13.92
N ASP A 567 10.19 -34.29 -13.57
CA ASP A 567 11.10 -33.39 -12.82
C ASP A 567 11.75 -32.38 -13.78
N VAL A 568 11.28 -31.14 -13.69
CA VAL A 568 11.79 -29.98 -14.46
C VAL A 568 13.03 -29.33 -13.86
N PHE A 569 13.45 -29.73 -12.65
CA PHE A 569 14.61 -29.17 -12.00
C PHE A 569 15.38 -30.26 -11.24
N PRO A 570 15.91 -31.29 -11.95
CA PRO A 570 16.36 -32.52 -11.33
C PRO A 570 17.71 -32.36 -10.61
N THR A 571 17.84 -33.08 -9.48
CA THR A 571 18.91 -32.83 -8.48
C THR A 571 20.33 -33.10 -8.99
N ASN A 572 20.50 -33.98 -9.98
CA ASN A 572 21.77 -34.19 -10.69
C ASN A 572 22.20 -32.94 -11.48
N GLU A 573 21.27 -32.28 -12.20
CA GLU A 573 21.58 -31.06 -12.94
C GLU A 573 21.88 -29.87 -11.98
N LYS A 574 21.25 -29.81 -10.80
CA LYS A 574 21.52 -28.81 -9.72
C LYS A 574 22.98 -28.78 -9.22
N THR A 575 23.86 -29.66 -9.69
CA THR A 575 25.30 -29.67 -9.35
C THR A 575 26.24 -29.21 -10.47
N SER A 576 25.77 -29.18 -11.72
CA SER A 576 26.53 -28.77 -12.90
C SER A 576 26.71 -27.26 -13.02
N SER A 577 27.75 -26.76 -13.66
CA SER A 577 27.99 -25.31 -13.82
C SER A 577 27.29 -24.67 -15.02
N ALA A 578 26.38 -25.37 -15.72
CA ALA A 578 26.08 -25.06 -17.12
C ALA A 578 24.62 -24.88 -17.53
N SER A 579 23.61 -25.26 -16.73
CA SER A 579 22.23 -24.75 -16.95
C SER A 579 21.35 -24.74 -15.70
N ALA A 580 21.10 -25.87 -15.04
CA ALA A 580 20.21 -25.88 -13.87
C ALA A 580 20.79 -25.15 -12.63
N ARG A 581 22.12 -24.99 -12.51
CA ARG A 581 22.70 -23.98 -11.59
C ARG A 581 22.79 -22.57 -12.18
N ALA A 582 22.80 -22.44 -13.51
CA ALA A 582 22.81 -21.13 -14.16
C ALA A 582 21.47 -20.39 -13.96
N GLY A 583 20.43 -21.08 -13.48
CA GLY A 583 19.22 -20.47 -12.95
C GLY A 583 18.33 -19.76 -13.97
N HIS A 584 18.68 -19.85 -15.26
CA HIS A 584 18.10 -19.07 -16.33
C HIS A 584 16.57 -19.15 -16.39
N GLY A 585 16.00 -20.36 -16.46
CA GLY A 585 14.55 -20.56 -16.50
C GLY A 585 13.84 -20.21 -15.19
N THR A 586 14.58 -20.08 -14.08
CA THR A 586 14.08 -19.55 -12.81
C THR A 586 14.05 -18.02 -12.86
N HIS A 587 15.08 -17.37 -13.42
CA HIS A 587 15.16 -15.92 -13.62
C HIS A 587 14.09 -15.43 -14.60
N VAL A 588 13.93 -16.12 -15.72
CA VAL A 588 12.85 -15.93 -16.70
C VAL A 588 11.47 -16.11 -16.04
N ALA A 589 11.26 -17.18 -15.27
CA ALA A 589 9.98 -17.41 -14.57
C ALA A 589 9.63 -16.27 -13.59
N GLY A 590 10.60 -15.76 -12.83
CA GLY A 590 10.38 -14.64 -11.91
C GLY A 590 9.94 -13.35 -12.61
N ILE A 591 10.55 -13.01 -13.76
CA ILE A 591 10.15 -11.84 -14.56
C ILE A 591 8.70 -12.00 -15.05
N ILE A 592 8.31 -13.21 -15.49
CA ILE A 592 6.94 -13.45 -15.95
C ILE A 592 5.95 -13.36 -14.78
N GLY A 593 6.21 -14.06 -13.68
CA GLY A 593 5.19 -14.33 -12.66
C GLY A 593 5.75 -14.82 -11.33
N ALA A 594 6.75 -14.13 -10.77
CA ALA A 594 6.94 -14.16 -9.33
C ALA A 594 5.67 -13.72 -8.58
N GLU A 595 5.57 -14.10 -7.31
CA GLU A 595 4.54 -13.62 -6.38
C GLU A 595 4.62 -12.10 -6.20
N THR A 596 3.53 -11.45 -5.83
CA THR A 596 3.47 -9.97 -5.77
C THR A 596 2.62 -9.55 -4.58
N ASN A 597 3.10 -8.57 -3.82
CA ASN A 597 2.59 -8.15 -2.51
C ASN A 597 2.73 -9.19 -1.39
N ASN A 598 3.69 -10.12 -1.47
CA ASN A 598 3.95 -11.11 -0.41
C ASN A 598 4.87 -10.56 0.71
N GLY A 599 5.58 -9.45 0.47
CA GLY A 599 6.55 -8.87 1.40
C GLY A 599 7.94 -9.53 1.36
N GLU A 600 8.20 -10.38 0.37
CA GLU A 600 9.48 -10.98 0.03
C GLU A 600 9.89 -10.58 -1.41
N GLY A 601 11.14 -10.86 -1.79
CA GLY A 601 11.54 -10.90 -3.20
C GLY A 601 11.15 -9.76 -4.14
N ILE A 602 10.59 -10.13 -5.30
CA ILE A 602 10.37 -9.30 -6.49
C ILE A 602 8.97 -9.53 -7.08
N SER A 603 8.38 -8.50 -7.71
CA SER A 603 7.11 -8.68 -8.42
C SER A 603 7.30 -9.36 -9.78
N GLY A 604 6.40 -10.28 -10.13
CA GLY A 604 6.19 -10.68 -11.53
C GLY A 604 5.48 -9.60 -12.35
N VAL A 605 5.35 -9.82 -13.67
CA VAL A 605 4.54 -8.99 -14.58
C VAL A 605 3.09 -9.49 -14.67
N ALA A 606 2.89 -10.82 -14.66
CA ALA A 606 1.60 -11.49 -14.71
C ALA A 606 1.21 -12.00 -13.31
N LEU A 607 0.63 -11.10 -12.52
CA LEU A 607 0.30 -11.28 -11.10
C LEU A 607 -0.60 -12.49 -10.80
N GLU A 608 -1.49 -12.89 -11.72
CA GLU A 608 -2.54 -13.89 -11.50
C GLU A 608 -2.53 -15.02 -12.57
N ALA A 609 -1.43 -15.13 -13.33
CA ALA A 609 -1.22 -16.21 -14.30
C ALA A 609 -0.47 -17.41 -13.68
N ASN A 610 -0.75 -18.61 -14.19
CA ASN A 610 0.03 -19.81 -13.86
C ASN A 610 1.21 -19.95 -14.81
N LEU A 611 2.39 -20.31 -14.30
CA LEU A 611 3.55 -20.62 -15.12
C LEU A 611 3.68 -22.15 -15.27
N VAL A 612 3.94 -22.62 -16.50
CA VAL A 612 4.20 -24.03 -16.79
C VAL A 612 5.67 -24.18 -17.20
N PRO A 613 6.56 -24.66 -16.31
CA PRO A 613 7.94 -24.95 -16.68
C PRO A 613 8.02 -26.10 -17.70
N LEU A 614 8.61 -25.83 -18.86
CA LEU A 614 8.78 -26.79 -19.96
C LEU A 614 10.29 -26.87 -20.25
N LYS A 615 10.97 -27.86 -19.67
CA LYS A 615 12.42 -27.97 -19.80
C LYS A 615 12.78 -28.58 -21.16
N VAL A 616 13.22 -27.73 -22.07
CA VAL A 616 13.66 -28.05 -23.44
C VAL A 616 15.17 -27.85 -23.65
N LEU A 617 15.86 -27.24 -22.67
CA LEU A 617 17.31 -27.00 -22.68
C LEU A 617 18.02 -27.91 -21.65
N GLY A 618 19.02 -28.66 -22.10
CA GLY A 618 19.80 -29.62 -21.30
C GLY A 618 20.86 -28.98 -20.40
N SER A 619 21.80 -29.77 -19.87
CA SER A 619 22.95 -29.25 -19.10
C SER A 619 24.26 -29.93 -19.47
N ARG A 620 25.28 -29.15 -19.82
CA ARG A 620 26.65 -29.65 -20.01
C ARG A 620 27.20 -30.21 -18.69
N LEU A 621 27.13 -31.53 -18.54
CA LEU A 621 27.90 -32.23 -17.52
C LEU A 621 29.37 -32.37 -17.96
N THR A 622 30.24 -32.74 -17.01
CA THR A 622 31.65 -33.06 -17.29
C THR A 622 31.84 -34.46 -17.88
N ASP A 623 30.81 -35.29 -17.77
CA ASP A 623 30.70 -36.60 -18.42
C ASP A 623 29.83 -36.45 -19.69
N SER A 624 30.10 -37.27 -20.71
CA SER A 624 29.73 -37.03 -22.12
C SER A 624 28.24 -37.02 -22.48
N ASP A 625 27.35 -37.35 -21.55
CA ASP A 625 26.09 -38.02 -21.89
C ASP A 625 24.84 -37.11 -21.82
N VAL A 626 25.01 -35.78 -21.65
CA VAL A 626 23.87 -34.83 -21.49
C VAL A 626 23.96 -33.63 -22.43
N TYR A 627 23.63 -33.87 -23.70
CA TYR A 627 23.14 -32.86 -24.64
C TYR A 627 22.08 -33.48 -25.57
N THR A 628 21.01 -34.01 -24.96
CA THR A 628 19.95 -34.77 -25.65
C THR A 628 18.93 -33.89 -26.39
N GLY A 629 19.38 -33.18 -27.43
CA GLY A 629 18.55 -32.75 -28.57
C GLY A 629 17.47 -31.69 -28.28
N SER A 630 17.87 -30.44 -28.04
CA SER A 630 16.96 -29.35 -27.69
C SER A 630 15.90 -29.04 -28.76
N ILE A 631 16.16 -29.30 -30.05
CA ILE A 631 15.17 -29.08 -31.12
C ILE A 631 14.02 -30.08 -31.00
N ALA A 632 14.32 -31.39 -30.92
CA ALA A 632 13.31 -32.42 -30.70
C ALA A 632 12.52 -32.19 -29.40
N ALA A 633 13.21 -31.81 -28.33
CA ALA A 633 12.61 -31.48 -27.05
C ALA A 633 11.63 -30.28 -27.14
N PHE A 634 11.97 -29.25 -27.93
CA PHE A 634 11.11 -28.09 -28.16
C PHE A 634 9.90 -28.42 -29.06
N VAL A 635 10.07 -29.19 -30.14
CA VAL A 635 8.94 -29.64 -30.98
C VAL A 635 7.94 -30.46 -30.15
N ASN A 636 8.41 -31.34 -29.27
CA ASN A 636 7.52 -32.07 -28.37
C ASN A 636 6.88 -31.19 -27.29
N ALA A 637 7.54 -30.11 -26.84
CA ALA A 637 6.92 -29.12 -25.96
C ALA A 637 5.80 -28.34 -26.68
N ILE A 638 5.95 -28.03 -27.98
CA ILE A 638 4.90 -27.41 -28.80
C ILE A 638 3.66 -28.30 -28.86
N GLU A 639 3.83 -29.59 -29.16
CA GLU A 639 2.70 -30.52 -29.23
C GLU A 639 2.07 -30.77 -27.86
N TYR A 640 2.87 -30.87 -26.79
CA TYR A 640 2.34 -30.91 -25.42
C TYR A 640 1.51 -29.66 -25.09
N CYS A 641 1.94 -28.47 -25.52
CA CYS A 641 1.17 -27.24 -25.32
C CYS A 641 -0.15 -27.22 -26.10
N LYS A 642 -0.18 -27.80 -27.30
CA LYS A 642 -1.40 -27.97 -28.10
C LYS A 642 -2.38 -28.96 -27.44
N GLU A 643 -1.89 -30.07 -26.91
CA GLU A 643 -2.71 -31.04 -26.17
C GLU A 643 -3.24 -30.49 -24.83
N ASN A 644 -2.51 -29.58 -24.18
CA ASN A 644 -2.85 -29.02 -22.85
C ASN A 644 -3.36 -27.56 -22.88
N ASN A 645 -3.68 -27.01 -24.06
CA ASN A 645 -4.20 -25.65 -24.26
C ASN A 645 -3.31 -24.53 -23.65
N ILE A 646 -2.00 -24.69 -23.71
CA ILE A 646 -1.02 -23.65 -23.35
C ILE A 646 -0.79 -22.78 -24.58
N ARG A 647 -1.42 -21.60 -24.62
CA ARG A 647 -1.50 -20.75 -25.82
C ARG A 647 -0.35 -19.75 -25.99
N ILE A 648 0.62 -19.73 -25.10
CA ILE A 648 1.82 -18.89 -25.21
C ILE A 648 3.07 -19.63 -24.73
N LEU A 649 4.18 -19.44 -25.44
CA LEU A 649 5.49 -20.00 -25.12
C LEU A 649 6.56 -18.91 -25.08
N ASN A 650 7.15 -18.71 -23.90
CA ASN A 650 8.39 -17.95 -23.75
C ASN A 650 9.57 -18.80 -24.21
N CYS A 651 10.28 -18.34 -25.24
CA CYS A 651 11.40 -19.01 -25.89
C CYS A 651 12.67 -18.17 -25.72
N SER A 652 13.24 -18.17 -24.51
CA SER A 652 14.47 -17.46 -24.16
C SER A 652 15.71 -18.29 -24.53
N PHE A 653 15.89 -18.54 -25.84
CA PHE A 653 17.00 -19.31 -26.39
C PHE A 653 17.20 -19.03 -27.88
N GLY A 654 18.36 -19.42 -28.42
CA GLY A 654 18.70 -19.26 -29.83
C GLY A 654 19.67 -20.31 -30.37
N GLY A 655 20.25 -20.00 -31.54
CA GLY A 655 21.21 -20.84 -32.27
C GLY A 655 21.26 -20.50 -33.77
N TYR A 656 22.44 -20.62 -34.38
CA TYR A 656 22.67 -20.18 -35.77
C TYR A 656 22.07 -21.13 -36.83
N ASN A 657 21.85 -22.39 -36.46
CA ASN A 657 21.38 -23.43 -37.37
C ASN A 657 19.84 -23.55 -37.33
N PRO A 658 19.14 -23.38 -38.47
CA PRO A 658 17.72 -23.67 -38.57
C PRO A 658 17.48 -25.19 -38.69
N ALA A 659 16.27 -25.59 -38.34
CA ALA A 659 15.74 -26.92 -38.62
C ALA A 659 14.33 -26.80 -39.22
N VAL A 660 13.99 -27.70 -40.13
CA VAL A 660 12.69 -27.75 -40.80
C VAL A 660 11.63 -28.33 -39.87
N SER A 661 11.99 -29.29 -39.00
CA SER A 661 11.07 -29.95 -38.06
C SER A 661 10.42 -29.01 -37.03
N GLU A 662 11.21 -28.39 -36.17
CA GLU A 662 11.57 -27.02 -36.50
C GLU A 662 10.47 -26.00 -36.81
N GLN A 663 10.78 -25.20 -37.84
CA GLN A 663 9.90 -24.27 -38.55
C GLN A 663 8.48 -24.84 -38.76
N GLU A 664 8.36 -26.10 -39.19
CA GLU A 664 7.06 -26.75 -39.43
C GLU A 664 6.23 -26.89 -38.15
N ALA A 665 6.82 -27.23 -37.00
CA ALA A 665 6.08 -27.37 -35.74
C ALA A 665 5.51 -26.03 -35.27
N MET A 666 6.30 -24.96 -35.33
CA MET A 666 5.87 -23.60 -34.98
C MET A 666 4.81 -23.06 -35.93
N LEU A 667 4.99 -23.27 -37.25
CA LEU A 667 4.04 -22.88 -38.29
C LEU A 667 2.69 -23.61 -38.16
N ASN A 668 2.71 -24.89 -37.77
CA ASN A 668 1.51 -25.70 -37.52
C ASN A 668 0.95 -25.54 -36.09
N ALA A 669 1.41 -24.54 -35.33
CA ALA A 669 0.94 -24.23 -33.98
C ALA A 669 0.27 -22.84 -33.92
N THR A 670 -0.62 -22.55 -34.87
CA THR A 670 -1.25 -21.23 -35.10
C THR A 670 -2.01 -20.64 -33.91
N ASP A 671 -2.47 -21.47 -32.97
CA ASP A 671 -3.16 -21.03 -31.74
C ASP A 671 -2.20 -20.73 -30.57
N ILE A 672 -0.90 -20.97 -30.76
CA ILE A 672 0.18 -20.65 -29.81
C ILE A 672 0.96 -19.44 -30.30
N LEU A 673 1.12 -18.45 -29.42
CA LEU A 673 2.06 -17.34 -29.61
C LEU A 673 3.45 -17.75 -29.10
N PHE A 674 4.44 -17.69 -29.98
CA PHE A 674 5.84 -17.87 -29.61
C PHE A 674 6.47 -16.51 -29.37
N VAL A 675 6.92 -16.23 -28.15
CA VAL A 675 7.66 -15.01 -27.82
C VAL A 675 9.13 -15.39 -27.68
N ILE A 676 9.99 -14.81 -28.52
CA ILE A 676 11.31 -15.36 -28.87
C ILE A 676 12.41 -14.33 -28.63
N ALA A 677 13.51 -14.74 -28.00
CA ALA A 677 14.71 -13.92 -27.85
C ALA A 677 15.38 -13.64 -29.23
N ALA A 678 15.77 -12.39 -29.50
CA ALA A 678 16.46 -12.04 -30.75
C ALA A 678 17.93 -12.54 -30.80
N GLY A 679 18.54 -12.88 -29.67
CA GLY A 679 19.94 -13.28 -29.54
C GLY A 679 20.89 -12.15 -29.09
N ASN A 680 22.07 -12.52 -28.59
CA ASN A 680 22.93 -11.65 -27.75
C ASN A 680 24.31 -11.37 -28.37
N ASP A 681 24.33 -11.16 -29.69
CA ASP A 681 25.53 -11.07 -30.53
C ASP A 681 25.83 -9.66 -31.08
N GLY A 682 24.91 -8.70 -30.89
CA GLY A 682 24.97 -7.35 -31.47
C GLY A 682 24.78 -7.30 -33.00
N LYS A 683 24.28 -8.39 -33.61
CA LYS A 683 24.21 -8.59 -35.07
C LYS A 683 22.86 -8.16 -35.67
N ASP A 684 22.90 -7.80 -36.96
CA ASP A 684 21.68 -7.64 -37.77
C ASP A 684 21.21 -9.02 -38.26
N LEU A 685 20.01 -9.45 -37.83
CA LEU A 685 19.38 -10.72 -38.17
C LEU A 685 18.98 -10.85 -39.65
N SER A 686 18.97 -9.74 -40.41
CA SER A 686 18.81 -9.80 -41.87
C SER A 686 20.12 -10.11 -42.62
N ILE A 687 21.24 -10.22 -41.88
CA ILE A 687 22.58 -10.57 -42.38
C ILE A 687 23.09 -11.85 -41.71
N ASN A 688 22.89 -11.99 -40.40
CA ASN A 688 23.34 -13.12 -39.58
C ASN A 688 22.10 -13.70 -38.86
N PRO A 689 21.36 -14.64 -39.47
CA PRO A 689 20.12 -15.14 -38.90
C PRO A 689 20.36 -16.05 -37.69
N GLU A 690 19.41 -16.07 -36.76
CA GLU A 690 19.39 -16.90 -35.55
C GLU A 690 17.99 -17.49 -35.38
N TYR A 691 17.88 -18.72 -34.86
CA TYR A 691 16.64 -19.50 -34.88
C TYR A 691 16.24 -19.97 -33.47
N PRO A 692 14.97 -19.76 -33.07
CA PRO A 692 13.81 -19.68 -33.96
C PRO A 692 13.42 -18.27 -34.41
N ALA A 693 14.14 -17.22 -34.00
CA ALA A 693 13.79 -15.83 -34.31
C ALA A 693 13.58 -15.56 -35.82
N CYS A 694 14.44 -16.12 -36.69
CA CYS A 694 14.35 -15.97 -38.14
C CYS A 694 13.35 -16.89 -38.86
N TYR A 695 12.46 -17.60 -38.14
CA TYR A 695 11.26 -18.17 -38.75
C TYR A 695 10.15 -17.11 -38.83
N TYR A 696 9.95 -16.55 -40.03
CA TYR A 696 9.01 -15.45 -40.27
C TYR A 696 7.56 -15.95 -40.29
N HIS A 697 6.95 -16.14 -39.11
CA HIS A 697 5.59 -16.68 -38.96
C HIS A 697 4.63 -15.68 -38.28
N ASP A 698 3.35 -15.72 -38.64
CA ASP A 698 2.27 -14.85 -38.13
C ASP A 698 2.02 -15.03 -36.60
N ASN A 699 2.63 -16.04 -35.96
CA ASN A 699 2.57 -16.36 -34.54
C ASN A 699 3.95 -16.35 -33.82
N SER A 700 5.02 -15.93 -34.49
CA SER A 700 6.35 -15.69 -33.88
C SER A 700 6.52 -14.20 -33.56
N LEU A 701 6.84 -13.85 -32.32
CA LEU A 701 7.05 -12.47 -31.83
C LEU A 701 8.48 -12.34 -31.28
N VAL A 702 9.35 -11.62 -32.00
CA VAL A 702 10.79 -11.56 -31.71
C VAL A 702 11.18 -10.31 -30.93
N VAL A 703 11.95 -10.49 -29.85
CA VAL A 703 12.20 -9.46 -28.81
C VAL A 703 13.69 -9.12 -28.67
N ALA A 704 14.02 -7.84 -28.89
CA ALA A 704 15.32 -7.25 -28.60
C ALA A 704 15.44 -6.74 -27.14
N ALA A 705 16.67 -6.55 -26.67
CA ALA A 705 16.99 -6.06 -25.33
C ALA A 705 17.31 -4.56 -25.30
N LEU A 706 16.76 -3.87 -24.32
CA LEU A 706 17.08 -2.49 -23.96
C LEU A 706 17.89 -2.41 -22.66
N ASN A 707 18.66 -1.34 -22.53
CA ASN A 707 19.18 -0.86 -21.26
C ASN A 707 18.25 0.16 -20.59
N GLN A 708 18.51 0.48 -19.33
CA GLN A 708 17.74 1.43 -18.52
C GLN A 708 17.72 2.89 -19.05
N TYR A 709 18.48 3.19 -20.10
CA TYR A 709 18.51 4.50 -20.77
C TYR A 709 17.66 4.54 -22.04
N GLY A 710 16.97 3.44 -22.38
CA GLY A 710 16.19 3.32 -23.63
C GLY A 710 17.05 3.09 -24.87
N GLU A 711 18.32 2.74 -24.71
CA GLU A 711 19.18 2.34 -25.82
C GLU A 711 19.06 0.83 -26.07
N LEU A 712 19.19 0.42 -27.34
CA LEU A 712 19.39 -0.97 -27.71
C LEU A 712 20.65 -1.48 -27.00
N ALA A 713 20.52 -2.52 -26.16
CA ALA A 713 21.63 -3.04 -25.39
C ALA A 713 22.76 -3.49 -26.33
N SER A 714 24.02 -3.30 -25.92
CA SER A 714 25.17 -3.45 -26.83
C SER A 714 25.35 -4.86 -27.42
N PHE A 715 24.80 -5.87 -26.73
CA PHE A 715 24.73 -7.26 -27.16
C PHE A 715 23.44 -7.60 -27.94
N SER A 716 22.40 -6.77 -27.95
CA SER A 716 21.13 -7.17 -28.57
C SER A 716 21.27 -7.29 -30.08
N ASN A 717 20.89 -8.45 -30.62
CA ASN A 717 20.56 -8.58 -32.03
C ASN A 717 19.33 -7.72 -32.37
N TYR A 718 19.20 -7.40 -33.66
CA TYR A 718 18.17 -6.51 -34.20
C TYR A 718 17.93 -6.78 -35.70
N GLY A 719 16.96 -6.07 -36.30
CA GLY A 719 16.69 -6.17 -37.73
C GLY A 719 15.99 -7.46 -38.10
N GLY A 720 16.00 -7.82 -39.40
CA GLY A 720 15.39 -9.05 -39.90
C GLY A 720 13.92 -9.24 -39.48
N PRO A 721 13.62 -10.19 -38.57
CA PRO A 721 12.28 -10.46 -38.03
C PRO A 721 11.94 -9.67 -36.75
N THR A 722 12.90 -8.96 -36.12
CA THR A 722 12.76 -8.40 -34.77
C THR A 722 11.57 -7.45 -34.66
N ASP A 723 10.57 -7.81 -33.87
CA ASP A 723 9.31 -7.08 -33.82
C ASP A 723 9.34 -5.89 -32.86
N ILE A 724 9.90 -6.09 -31.66
CA ILE A 724 9.80 -5.18 -30.52
C ILE A 724 11.07 -5.26 -29.65
N ALA A 725 11.21 -4.36 -28.67
CA ALA A 725 12.22 -4.48 -27.62
C ALA A 725 11.60 -4.39 -26.21
N ALA A 726 12.31 -4.90 -25.19
CA ALA A 726 11.93 -4.78 -23.78
C ALA A 726 13.16 -4.73 -22.87
N ALA A 727 12.97 -4.50 -21.57
CA ALA A 727 14.06 -4.40 -20.60
C ALA A 727 14.89 -5.70 -20.55
N GLY A 728 16.18 -5.62 -20.87
CA GLY A 728 17.01 -6.81 -21.04
C GLY A 728 18.47 -6.69 -20.59
N GLU A 729 18.99 -5.50 -20.27
CA GLU A 729 20.29 -5.33 -19.61
C GLU A 729 20.09 -5.02 -18.11
N MET A 730 20.84 -5.71 -17.23
CA MET A 730 20.74 -5.57 -15.76
C MET A 730 19.31 -5.75 -15.20
N VAL A 731 18.62 -6.82 -15.59
CA VAL A 731 17.29 -7.17 -15.07
C VAL A 731 17.42 -8.00 -13.79
N TYR A 732 16.82 -7.55 -12.69
CA TYR A 732 16.79 -8.26 -11.41
C TYR A 732 15.62 -9.26 -11.32
N SER A 733 15.89 -10.51 -10.94
CA SER A 733 14.86 -11.55 -10.78
C SER A 733 15.35 -12.73 -9.90
N THR A 734 14.42 -13.65 -9.61
CA THR A 734 14.60 -14.89 -8.83
C THR A 734 15.69 -15.82 -9.39
N PHE A 735 16.35 -16.57 -8.52
CA PHE A 735 17.45 -17.46 -8.86
C PHE A 735 17.47 -18.68 -7.92
N PRO A 736 17.86 -19.90 -8.37
CA PRO A 736 17.70 -21.11 -7.58
C PRO A 736 18.31 -21.07 -6.17
N ASN A 737 17.73 -21.85 -5.25
CA ASN A 737 18.10 -21.92 -3.83
C ASN A 737 17.75 -20.66 -3.01
N ASN A 738 16.63 -19.98 -3.33
CA ASN A 738 16.19 -18.72 -2.71
C ASN A 738 17.25 -17.61 -2.82
N GLN A 739 17.56 -17.22 -4.05
CA GLN A 739 18.49 -16.15 -4.37
C GLN A 739 17.87 -15.21 -5.39
N TYR A 740 18.45 -14.02 -5.56
CA TYR A 740 18.02 -13.03 -6.55
C TYR A 740 19.26 -12.43 -7.19
N THR A 741 19.23 -12.19 -8.50
CA THR A 741 20.39 -11.66 -9.23
C THR A 741 19.99 -10.79 -10.42
N TYR A 742 20.89 -9.89 -10.79
CA TYR A 742 20.89 -9.28 -12.10
C TYR A 742 21.29 -10.31 -13.16
N SER A 743 20.72 -10.19 -14.36
CA SER A 743 21.19 -10.85 -15.59
C SER A 743 20.93 -9.95 -16.79
N SER A 744 21.63 -10.19 -17.90
CA SER A 744 21.52 -9.41 -19.13
C SER A 744 21.38 -10.34 -20.33
N GLY A 745 20.36 -10.11 -21.15
CA GLY A 745 20.11 -10.82 -22.39
C GLY A 745 18.76 -10.47 -23.03
N THR A 746 18.61 -10.73 -24.33
CA THR A 746 17.28 -10.77 -24.99
C THR A 746 16.38 -11.83 -24.35
N SER A 747 16.99 -12.87 -23.78
CA SER A 747 16.38 -13.85 -22.89
C SER A 747 15.73 -13.27 -21.61
N MET A 748 16.17 -12.10 -21.12
CA MET A 748 15.50 -11.34 -20.04
C MET A 748 14.43 -10.37 -20.57
N ALA A 749 14.57 -9.88 -21.82
CA ALA A 749 13.57 -9.02 -22.46
C ALA A 749 12.29 -9.79 -22.88
N THR A 750 12.48 -11.01 -23.39
CA THR A 750 11.42 -11.94 -23.82
C THR A 750 10.30 -12.13 -22.77
N PRO A 751 10.59 -12.45 -21.49
CA PRO A 751 9.54 -12.68 -20.49
C PRO A 751 8.66 -11.47 -20.16
N TYR A 752 9.15 -10.22 -20.26
CA TYR A 752 8.28 -9.04 -20.16
C TYR A 752 7.20 -9.08 -21.24
N VAL A 753 7.59 -9.33 -22.49
CA VAL A 753 6.67 -9.38 -23.62
C VAL A 753 5.72 -10.57 -23.50
N THR A 754 6.20 -11.75 -23.10
CA THR A 754 5.37 -12.93 -22.80
C THR A 754 4.27 -12.61 -21.79
N ALA A 755 4.66 -12.03 -20.65
CA ALA A 755 3.72 -11.74 -19.58
C ALA A 755 2.69 -10.68 -20.00
N ILE A 756 3.12 -9.60 -20.67
CA ILE A 756 2.23 -8.55 -21.20
C ILE A 756 1.25 -9.11 -22.24
N SER A 757 1.72 -9.98 -23.15
CA SER A 757 0.85 -10.73 -24.06
C SER A 757 -0.21 -11.54 -23.32
N SER A 758 0.15 -12.18 -22.19
CA SER A 758 -0.81 -12.92 -21.35
C SER A 758 -1.84 -12.01 -20.65
N LEU A 759 -1.46 -10.79 -20.22
CA LEU A 759 -2.39 -9.82 -19.63
C LEU A 759 -3.50 -9.46 -20.62
N ILE A 760 -3.12 -9.14 -21.86
CA ILE A 760 -4.03 -8.78 -22.95
C ILE A 760 -4.92 -9.98 -23.32
N TRP A 761 -4.35 -11.19 -23.37
CA TRP A 761 -5.11 -12.39 -23.72
C TRP A 761 -6.06 -12.85 -22.61
N ALA A 762 -5.71 -12.60 -21.34
CA ALA A 762 -6.62 -12.80 -20.21
C ALA A 762 -7.77 -11.79 -20.21
N ASN A 763 -7.50 -10.52 -20.59
CA ASN A 763 -8.51 -9.48 -20.79
C ASN A 763 -9.51 -9.83 -21.90
N ASN A 764 -9.01 -10.33 -23.04
CA ASN A 764 -9.83 -10.75 -24.18
C ASN A 764 -9.46 -12.16 -24.66
N LYS A 765 -10.05 -13.17 -24.02
CA LYS A 765 -9.79 -14.60 -24.28
C LYS A 765 -10.21 -15.07 -25.69
N GLY A 766 -10.93 -14.23 -26.45
CA GLY A 766 -11.35 -14.47 -27.83
C GLY A 766 -10.30 -14.17 -28.92
N LEU A 767 -9.17 -13.53 -28.56
CA LEU A 767 -8.10 -13.21 -29.51
C LEU A 767 -7.31 -14.46 -29.98
N THR A 768 -6.68 -14.36 -31.15
CA THR A 768 -5.70 -15.32 -31.68
C THR A 768 -4.26 -14.88 -31.37
N ALA A 769 -3.28 -15.79 -31.54
CA ALA A 769 -1.86 -15.46 -31.39
C ALA A 769 -1.43 -14.28 -32.28
N THR A 770 -1.90 -14.25 -33.53
CA THR A 770 -1.62 -13.17 -34.48
C THR A 770 -2.27 -11.85 -34.09
N ASP A 771 -3.46 -11.86 -33.49
CA ASP A 771 -4.07 -10.63 -32.96
C ASP A 771 -3.25 -10.09 -31.78
N ILE A 772 -2.85 -10.94 -30.83
CA ILE A 772 -2.02 -10.55 -29.68
C ILE A 772 -0.67 -9.97 -30.16
N LYS A 773 -0.01 -10.61 -31.13
CA LYS A 773 1.19 -10.06 -31.76
C LYS A 773 0.89 -8.68 -32.36
N ALA A 774 -0.13 -8.56 -33.21
CA ALA A 774 -0.47 -7.30 -33.88
C ALA A 774 -0.79 -6.16 -32.89
N ILE A 775 -1.44 -6.46 -31.76
CA ILE A 775 -1.72 -5.52 -30.67
C ILE A 775 -0.42 -5.09 -29.98
N VAL A 776 0.40 -6.05 -29.53
CA VAL A 776 1.64 -5.76 -28.79
C VAL A 776 2.68 -5.02 -29.64
N THR A 777 2.74 -5.31 -30.95
CA THR A 777 3.72 -4.73 -31.88
C THR A 777 3.19 -3.53 -32.67
N ASN A 778 1.95 -3.07 -32.45
CA ASN A 778 1.46 -1.87 -33.14
C ASN A 778 2.25 -0.65 -32.68
N LYS A 779 2.65 0.23 -33.62
CA LYS A 779 3.45 1.43 -33.32
C LYS A 779 2.75 2.34 -32.29
N ASP A 780 1.44 2.44 -32.39
CA ASP A 780 0.64 3.29 -31.51
C ASP A 780 0.59 2.72 -30.07
N ASN A 781 0.75 1.40 -29.94
CA ASN A 781 0.71 0.64 -28.69
C ASN A 781 2.08 0.49 -27.99
N VAL A 782 3.17 1.03 -28.55
CA VAL A 782 4.52 0.97 -27.97
C VAL A 782 5.02 2.32 -27.47
N THR A 783 6.07 2.31 -26.66
CA THR A 783 6.90 3.50 -26.38
C THR A 783 7.90 3.63 -27.53
N THR A 784 7.67 4.54 -28.48
CA THR A 784 8.55 4.74 -29.65
C THR A 784 9.89 5.33 -29.20
N LEU A 785 11.02 4.74 -29.62
CA LEU A 785 12.36 5.19 -29.23
C LEU A 785 13.26 5.41 -30.46
N ASN A 786 13.97 6.54 -30.51
CA ASN A 786 14.87 6.88 -31.62
C ASN A 786 16.00 5.85 -31.82
N SER A 787 16.45 5.22 -30.73
CA SER A 787 17.41 4.11 -30.69
C SER A 787 16.93 2.85 -31.44
N LEU A 788 15.61 2.65 -31.53
CA LEU A 788 14.96 1.47 -32.11
C LEU A 788 14.47 1.68 -33.56
N ASN A 789 14.56 2.91 -34.08
CA ASN A 789 14.10 3.24 -35.43
C ASN A 789 14.91 2.49 -36.50
N GLY A 790 14.25 1.62 -37.26
CA GLY A 790 14.90 0.72 -38.22
C GLY A 790 15.65 -0.46 -37.60
N LYS A 791 15.54 -0.66 -36.27
CA LYS A 791 16.10 -1.81 -35.53
C LYS A 791 15.04 -2.86 -35.19
N VAL A 792 13.82 -2.44 -34.89
CA VAL A 792 12.67 -3.34 -34.64
C VAL A 792 11.46 -2.87 -35.44
N LEU A 793 10.55 -3.77 -35.82
CA LEU A 793 9.43 -3.47 -36.72
C LEU A 793 8.41 -2.48 -36.13
N SER A 794 8.17 -2.52 -34.82
CA SER A 794 7.32 -1.55 -34.10
C SER A 794 7.95 -0.17 -33.97
N GLY A 795 9.28 -0.08 -34.05
CA GLY A 795 10.07 1.13 -33.73
C GLY A 795 10.07 1.53 -32.25
N GLY A 796 9.67 0.65 -31.33
CA GLY A 796 9.50 0.98 -29.91
C GLY A 796 9.65 -0.20 -28.95
N SER A 797 9.62 0.13 -27.66
CA SER A 797 9.60 -0.84 -26.56
C SER A 797 8.18 -1.25 -26.18
N VAL A 798 8.02 -2.46 -25.64
CA VAL A 798 6.73 -2.92 -25.10
C VAL A 798 6.19 -1.95 -24.05
N ASN A 799 4.88 -1.68 -24.11
CA ASN A 799 4.16 -0.85 -23.16
C ASN A 799 2.82 -1.53 -22.83
N ALA A 800 2.72 -2.09 -21.63
CA ALA A 800 1.62 -2.94 -21.22
C ALA A 800 0.29 -2.18 -21.18
N PHE A 801 0.30 -0.97 -20.61
CA PHE A 801 -0.88 -0.12 -20.50
C PHE A 801 -1.43 0.26 -21.87
N LYS A 802 -0.59 0.79 -22.78
CA LYS A 802 -1.00 1.13 -24.14
C LYS A 802 -1.63 -0.07 -24.87
N ALA A 803 -0.96 -1.22 -24.82
CA ALA A 803 -1.43 -2.42 -25.51
C ALA A 803 -2.76 -2.96 -24.95
N ILE A 804 -2.99 -2.90 -23.63
CA ILE A 804 -4.23 -3.41 -23.03
C ILE A 804 -5.44 -2.48 -23.19
N VAL A 805 -5.25 -1.16 -23.29
CA VAL A 805 -6.36 -0.21 -23.51
C VAL A 805 -6.70 0.02 -24.98
N SER A 806 -5.89 -0.47 -25.92
CA SER A 806 -6.08 -0.23 -27.36
C SER A 806 -7.37 -0.87 -27.92
N ASP A 807 -8.05 -0.19 -28.86
CA ASP A 807 -9.28 -0.69 -29.44
C ASP A 807 -9.04 -1.87 -30.40
N TYR A 808 -9.39 -3.07 -29.93
CA TYR A 808 -9.40 -4.32 -30.68
C TYR A 808 -10.24 -4.26 -31.97
N SER A 809 -11.25 -3.39 -32.06
CA SER A 809 -12.12 -3.28 -33.26
C SER A 809 -11.36 -2.75 -34.49
N SER A 810 -10.31 -1.95 -34.27
CA SER A 810 -9.46 -1.38 -35.32
C SER A 810 -8.49 -2.39 -35.97
N VAL A 811 -8.17 -3.50 -35.27
CA VAL A 811 -7.07 -4.42 -35.62
C VAL A 811 -7.35 -5.22 -36.91
N SER A 812 -8.60 -5.29 -37.36
CA SER A 812 -9.03 -6.02 -38.55
C SER A 812 -8.62 -5.36 -39.89
N SER A 813 -7.32 -5.22 -40.16
CA SER A 813 -6.78 -5.19 -41.55
C SER A 813 -5.26 -5.26 -41.65
N ARG A 814 -4.49 -4.76 -40.68
CA ARG A 814 -3.01 -4.78 -40.72
C ARG A 814 -2.44 -6.15 -40.32
N ARG A 815 -2.72 -7.17 -41.13
CA ARG A 815 -1.70 -8.20 -41.39
C ARG A 815 -0.49 -7.48 -41.96
N ILE A 816 0.59 -7.36 -41.19
CA ILE A 816 1.90 -7.02 -41.76
C ILE A 816 2.20 -8.13 -42.75
N ALA A 817 2.20 -7.81 -44.05
CA ALA A 817 2.42 -8.80 -45.08
C ALA A 817 3.79 -9.44 -44.84
N SER A 818 3.80 -10.75 -44.55
CA SER A 818 5.01 -11.51 -44.24
C SER A 818 6.05 -11.24 -45.32
N LEU A 819 7.15 -10.57 -44.94
CA LEU A 819 8.18 -10.21 -45.90
C LEU A 819 8.74 -11.49 -46.51
N PRO A 820 8.85 -11.61 -47.84
CA PRO A 820 9.39 -12.81 -48.50
C PRO A 820 10.92 -12.86 -48.34
N ARG A 821 11.35 -13.03 -47.08
CA ARG A 821 12.72 -13.22 -46.59
C ARG A 821 12.87 -14.49 -45.74
N ASP A 822 11.80 -15.27 -45.55
CA ASP A 822 11.96 -16.68 -45.23
C ASP A 822 12.77 -17.33 -46.36
N ILE A 823 13.97 -17.80 -46.03
CA ILE A 823 14.96 -18.35 -46.98
C ILE A 823 14.45 -19.69 -47.55
N PHE A 824 13.52 -20.34 -46.84
CA PHE A 824 12.92 -21.63 -47.13
C PHE A 824 11.54 -21.48 -47.79
N GLY A 825 11.00 -20.26 -47.90
CA GLY A 825 9.70 -19.92 -48.48
C GLY A 825 9.57 -20.07 -50.01
N ARG A 826 10.27 -21.02 -50.63
CA ARG A 826 10.11 -21.43 -52.03
C ARG A 826 10.30 -22.94 -52.13
N ASP A 827 9.59 -23.59 -53.06
CA ASP A 827 9.68 -25.04 -53.33
C ASP A 827 11.05 -25.50 -53.88
N VAL A 828 12.08 -25.43 -53.03
CA VAL A 828 13.43 -25.92 -53.26
C VAL A 828 13.75 -26.78 -52.05
N LYS A 829 13.94 -28.09 -52.28
CA LYS A 829 14.47 -29.01 -51.27
C LYS A 829 15.69 -28.35 -50.63
N ALA A 830 15.58 -27.94 -49.36
CA ALA A 830 16.62 -27.17 -48.68
C ALA A 830 17.84 -28.08 -48.52
N THR A 831 18.77 -28.01 -49.48
CA THR A 831 19.85 -29.00 -49.58
C THR A 831 20.67 -28.98 -48.32
N ILE A 832 20.66 -30.11 -47.60
CA ILE A 832 21.37 -30.37 -46.33
C ILE A 832 22.79 -29.81 -46.32
N LYS A 833 23.46 -29.86 -47.47
CA LYS A 833 24.73 -29.21 -47.74
C LYS A 833 24.82 -27.77 -47.18
N TYR A 834 23.78 -26.95 -47.29
CA TYR A 834 23.78 -25.59 -46.75
C TYR A 834 23.87 -25.55 -45.22
N TYR A 835 23.18 -26.43 -44.50
CA TYR A 835 23.29 -26.56 -43.05
C TYR A 835 24.63 -27.20 -42.65
N LYS A 836 25.10 -28.17 -43.45
CA LYS A 836 26.37 -28.87 -43.27
C LYS A 836 27.61 -28.00 -43.52
N ASP A 837 27.52 -27.06 -44.45
CA ASP A 837 28.59 -26.11 -44.80
C ASP A 837 28.73 -24.96 -43.77
N ASN A 838 27.81 -24.80 -42.80
CA ASN A 838 27.81 -23.71 -41.81
C ASN A 838 27.90 -24.16 -40.34
N ALA A 839 27.37 -25.32 -39.96
CA ALA A 839 27.35 -25.79 -38.56
C ALA A 839 28.72 -26.26 -38.05
N GLU A 840 29.14 -25.80 -36.86
CA GLU A 840 30.33 -26.34 -36.19
C GLU A 840 30.03 -27.73 -35.58
N ILE A 841 31.07 -28.51 -35.27
CA ILE A 841 30.91 -29.94 -34.93
C ILE A 841 30.35 -30.13 -33.51
N ASP A 842 30.65 -29.22 -32.60
CA ASP A 842 30.22 -29.22 -31.20
C ASP A 842 28.81 -28.65 -30.97
N GLU A 843 28.17 -28.08 -31.99
CA GLU A 843 26.74 -27.71 -31.99
C GLU A 843 25.82 -28.92 -32.27
N LYS A 844 26.36 -30.00 -32.85
CA LYS A 844 25.59 -31.16 -33.33
C LYS A 844 25.51 -32.27 -32.28
N THR A 845 24.36 -32.93 -32.20
CA THR A 845 24.17 -34.12 -31.35
C THR A 845 24.44 -35.43 -32.11
N ASP A 846 24.38 -36.55 -31.40
CA ASP A 846 24.40 -37.93 -31.91
C ASP A 846 23.11 -38.33 -32.66
N LYS A 847 22.17 -37.39 -32.83
CA LYS A 847 20.82 -37.62 -33.35
C LYS A 847 20.56 -36.82 -34.62
N ILE A 848 19.70 -37.38 -35.47
CA ILE A 848 19.15 -36.70 -36.65
C ILE A 848 17.63 -36.73 -36.60
N ILE A 849 16.99 -35.75 -37.21
CA ILE A 849 15.53 -35.70 -37.40
C ILE A 849 15.23 -36.04 -38.85
N VAL A 850 14.33 -37.01 -39.11
CA VAL A 850 14.01 -37.55 -40.43
C VAL A 850 12.52 -37.42 -40.69
N LYS A 851 12.12 -36.66 -41.71
CA LYS A 851 10.75 -36.61 -42.21
C LYS A 851 10.57 -37.53 -43.40
N PHE A 852 9.60 -38.43 -43.32
CA PHE A 852 9.26 -39.36 -44.40
C PHE A 852 8.09 -38.87 -45.25
N GLU A 853 8.02 -39.38 -46.48
CA GLU A 853 6.83 -39.32 -47.31
C GLU A 853 5.66 -40.08 -46.68
N GLN A 854 4.43 -39.74 -47.08
CA GLN A 854 3.25 -40.40 -46.54
C GLN A 854 3.16 -41.87 -46.99
N ASN A 855 2.85 -42.76 -46.05
CA ASN A 855 2.68 -44.22 -46.23
C ASN A 855 3.97 -45.02 -46.48
N VAL A 856 5.15 -44.50 -46.12
CA VAL A 856 6.41 -45.28 -46.07
C VAL A 856 6.34 -46.34 -44.96
N ASN A 857 6.83 -47.56 -45.24
CA ASN A 857 7.00 -48.61 -44.22
C ASN A 857 8.35 -48.41 -43.49
N ILE A 858 8.35 -47.58 -42.46
CA ILE A 858 9.57 -47.04 -41.85
C ILE A 858 10.44 -48.13 -41.18
N ASP A 859 9.84 -49.09 -40.47
CA ASP A 859 10.55 -50.27 -39.93
C ASP A 859 11.36 -51.01 -41.00
N GLU A 860 10.78 -51.16 -42.19
CA GLU A 860 11.40 -51.86 -43.31
C GLU A 860 12.45 -50.99 -44.01
N PHE A 861 12.22 -49.68 -44.10
CA PHE A 861 13.19 -48.71 -44.62
C PHE A 861 14.45 -48.67 -43.75
N ILE A 862 14.32 -48.40 -42.44
CA ILE A 862 15.44 -48.30 -41.49
C ILE A 862 16.25 -49.61 -41.44
N ARG A 863 15.57 -50.76 -41.39
CA ARG A 863 16.21 -52.09 -41.44
C ARG A 863 16.99 -52.32 -42.73
N THR A 864 16.51 -51.81 -43.86
CA THR A 864 17.21 -51.92 -45.15
C THR A 864 18.42 -50.97 -45.18
N LEU A 865 18.25 -49.73 -44.72
CA LEU A 865 19.29 -48.71 -44.67
C LEU A 865 20.49 -49.14 -43.79
N SER A 866 20.24 -49.67 -42.59
CA SER A 866 21.27 -50.22 -41.71
C SER A 866 22.08 -51.36 -42.39
N GLN A 867 21.40 -52.22 -43.16
CA GLN A 867 22.05 -53.32 -43.89
C GLN A 867 22.82 -52.88 -45.15
N GLU A 868 22.41 -51.80 -45.82
CA GLU A 868 23.12 -51.28 -47.01
C GLU A 868 24.37 -50.47 -46.65
N HIS A 869 24.34 -49.73 -45.53
CA HIS A 869 25.38 -48.75 -45.18
C HIS A 869 26.25 -49.12 -43.96
N ASN A 870 26.00 -50.26 -43.31
CA ASN A 870 26.69 -50.72 -42.09
C ASN A 870 26.66 -49.71 -40.93
N PHE A 871 25.48 -49.15 -40.63
CA PHE A 871 25.28 -48.43 -39.35
C PHE A 871 25.24 -49.46 -38.21
N ASP A 872 26.12 -49.32 -37.22
CA ASP A 872 26.29 -50.32 -36.15
C ASP A 872 25.08 -50.38 -35.20
N GLN A 873 24.40 -49.25 -34.98
CA GLN A 873 23.10 -49.14 -34.31
C GLN A 873 22.35 -47.91 -34.85
N ILE A 874 21.07 -48.08 -35.20
CA ILE A 874 20.12 -46.98 -35.41
C ILE A 874 18.98 -47.21 -34.42
N GLU A 875 18.71 -46.24 -33.56
CA GLU A 875 17.66 -46.34 -32.54
C GLU A 875 16.66 -45.19 -32.70
N GLU A 876 15.37 -45.51 -32.86
CA GLU A 876 14.31 -44.50 -32.78
C GLU A 876 14.16 -44.06 -31.33
N VAL A 877 14.40 -42.78 -31.07
CA VAL A 877 14.34 -42.20 -29.72
C VAL A 877 13.15 -41.26 -29.52
N ASP A 878 12.53 -40.76 -30.59
CA ASP A 878 11.36 -39.87 -30.52
C ASP A 878 10.56 -39.81 -31.84
N TYR A 879 9.28 -39.39 -31.77
CA TYR A 879 8.38 -39.32 -32.94
C TYR A 879 7.51 -38.04 -32.93
N LEU A 880 7.85 -37.12 -33.84
CA LEU A 880 7.27 -35.79 -34.05
C LEU A 880 6.02 -35.88 -34.95
N LYS A 881 4.93 -36.39 -34.37
CA LYS A 881 3.76 -36.95 -35.08
C LYS A 881 3.12 -36.02 -36.13
N LEU A 882 2.91 -34.75 -35.79
CA LEU A 882 2.13 -33.85 -36.67
C LEU A 882 2.87 -33.43 -37.94
N ILE A 883 4.19 -33.58 -37.97
CA ILE A 883 5.03 -33.29 -39.13
C ILE A 883 5.51 -34.56 -39.85
N ASN A 884 5.09 -35.76 -39.42
CA ASN A 884 5.54 -37.06 -39.93
C ASN A 884 7.08 -37.24 -39.88
N ALA A 885 7.71 -36.73 -38.82
CA ALA A 885 9.15 -36.77 -38.62
C ALA A 885 9.54 -37.55 -37.35
N TYR A 886 10.72 -38.17 -37.38
CA TYR A 886 11.21 -39.16 -36.44
C TYR A 886 12.63 -38.80 -36.01
N VAL A 887 13.01 -39.10 -34.76
CA VAL A 887 14.35 -38.80 -34.25
C VAL A 887 15.11 -40.11 -34.08
N TYR A 888 16.24 -40.23 -34.78
CA TYR A 888 17.11 -41.41 -34.72
C TYR A 888 18.45 -41.07 -34.09
N ALA A 889 18.91 -41.91 -33.16
CA ALA A 889 20.23 -41.85 -32.55
C ALA A 889 21.21 -42.82 -33.22
N PHE A 890 22.48 -42.42 -33.26
CA PHE A 890 23.62 -43.15 -33.83
C PHE A 890 24.74 -43.27 -32.78
N SER A 891 25.79 -44.05 -33.05
CA SER A 891 26.89 -44.26 -32.07
C SER A 891 27.76 -43.02 -31.84
N SER A 892 27.65 -42.00 -32.69
CA SER A 892 28.42 -40.74 -32.60
C SER A 892 27.84 -39.64 -33.49
N VAL A 893 28.15 -38.38 -33.17
CA VAL A 893 27.92 -37.20 -34.04
C VAL A 893 28.49 -37.43 -35.44
N ASP A 894 29.65 -38.08 -35.51
CA ASP A 894 30.36 -38.42 -36.72
C ASP A 894 29.58 -39.42 -37.60
N GLU A 895 28.83 -40.36 -37.00
CA GLU A 895 27.95 -41.29 -37.71
C GLU A 895 26.62 -40.61 -38.10
N ALA A 896 26.05 -39.80 -37.20
CA ALA A 896 24.85 -39.01 -37.45
C ALA A 896 25.02 -38.06 -38.66
N ASP A 897 26.11 -37.28 -38.73
CA ASP A 897 26.41 -36.35 -39.82
C ASP A 897 26.58 -37.06 -41.19
N LYS A 898 27.04 -38.32 -41.20
CA LYS A 898 27.06 -39.19 -42.39
C LYS A 898 25.65 -39.72 -42.72
N ALA A 899 24.87 -40.08 -41.71
CA ALA A 899 23.50 -40.55 -41.87
C ALA A 899 22.62 -39.49 -42.53
N VAL A 900 22.75 -38.21 -42.17
CA VAL A 900 22.00 -37.12 -42.81
C VAL A 900 22.18 -37.15 -44.35
N ASP A 901 23.41 -37.23 -44.85
CA ASP A 901 23.65 -37.29 -46.31
C ASP A 901 23.05 -38.56 -46.94
N ILE A 902 23.10 -39.69 -46.24
CA ILE A 902 22.59 -40.99 -46.71
C ILE A 902 21.06 -41.02 -46.78
N PHE A 903 20.36 -40.59 -45.74
CA PHE A 903 18.88 -40.55 -45.72
C PHE A 903 18.33 -39.65 -46.84
N ASN A 904 18.93 -38.49 -47.07
CA ASN A 904 18.50 -37.55 -48.12
C ASN A 904 18.77 -38.00 -49.57
N ALA A 905 19.45 -39.13 -49.77
CA ALA A 905 19.60 -39.74 -51.09
C ALA A 905 18.35 -40.52 -51.55
N TYR A 906 17.44 -40.87 -50.63
CA TYR A 906 16.25 -41.67 -50.91
C TYR A 906 15.04 -40.81 -51.27
N THR A 907 14.10 -41.39 -52.03
CA THR A 907 12.86 -40.71 -52.47
C THR A 907 11.76 -40.73 -51.42
N GLU A 908 11.88 -41.63 -50.46
CA GLU A 908 10.99 -41.90 -49.33
C GLU A 908 11.19 -40.91 -48.18
N VAL A 909 12.27 -40.11 -48.24
CA VAL A 909 12.65 -39.08 -47.27
C VAL A 909 12.37 -37.70 -47.86
N ILE A 910 11.59 -36.88 -47.16
CA ILE A 910 11.34 -35.48 -47.51
C ILE A 910 12.56 -34.63 -47.12
N TYR A 911 13.03 -34.81 -45.89
CA TYR A 911 14.34 -34.36 -45.41
C TYR A 911 14.85 -35.27 -44.29
N ALA A 912 16.16 -35.30 -44.11
CA ALA A 912 16.78 -35.55 -42.81
C ALA A 912 17.72 -34.39 -42.46
N GLU A 913 17.86 -34.07 -41.18
CA GLU A 913 18.65 -32.93 -40.68
C GLU A 913 19.33 -33.26 -39.35
N PRO A 914 20.50 -32.67 -39.01
CA PRO A 914 21.10 -32.85 -37.70
C PRO A 914 20.17 -32.32 -36.60
N ASN A 915 20.13 -33.00 -35.44
CA ASN A 915 19.51 -32.45 -34.25
C ASN A 915 20.56 -31.63 -33.49
N TYR A 916 20.28 -30.34 -33.24
CA TYR A 916 21.25 -29.41 -32.68
C TYR A 916 21.05 -29.16 -31.18
N VAL A 917 22.14 -28.77 -30.52
CA VAL A 917 22.13 -28.09 -29.23
C VAL A 917 21.59 -26.67 -29.41
N ARG A 918 20.92 -26.14 -28.39
CA ARG A 918 20.56 -24.71 -28.32
C ARG A 918 21.34 -24.01 -27.23
N GLU A 919 21.73 -22.78 -27.51
CA GLU A 919 22.41 -21.93 -26.54
C GLU A 919 21.41 -21.15 -25.68
N VAL A 920 21.76 -20.99 -24.41
CA VAL A 920 21.10 -20.10 -23.45
C VAL A 920 21.73 -18.72 -23.65
N ASN A 921 21.31 -18.04 -24.72
CA ASN A 921 21.89 -16.76 -25.16
C ASN A 921 21.48 -15.60 -24.27
#